data_AF-A0ABD1D295-F1
#
_entry.id   AF-A0ABD1D295-F1
#
_cell.length_a   1.000
_cell.length_b   1.000
_cell.length_c   1.000
_cell.angle_alpha   90.00
_cell.angle_beta   90.00
_cell.angle_gamma   90.00
#
_symmetry.space_group_name_H-M   'P 1'
#
loop_
_entity.id
_entity.type
_entity.pdbx_description
1 polymer ?
#
loop_
_entity_poly.entity_id
_entity_poly.type
_entity_poly.pdbx_seq_one_letter_code
_entity_poly.pdbx_strand_id
1 'polypeptide(L)'
;MPELEGIKKDVLKDGKLFETETIMYEAVLPEMHKLLKQADDDTKLGPRLLYSSQDPTWVMVFEDLSKQNYVMKDTQLNLGESKILYAKLGRWHAASMCLSEKIPEIKSLDYNLGVIMNEEVAEKNSIYNVLNHGDCHYKNFMYKILDGKTEDVMLLDFQISTWGSPALDIIYSMYNSVSIETRDNHREELIKFYYDEFVNALKMFEFHGKIPSLIDLRIEITKCGHLETFLTTMFLPLLILTPEEMMPQLAEQSDEAIQLDFSDAKEQENLAEHCFKHPRYTAVMKKYLPVFDNTGLLDLEADSNFSRVMAYNKDEMNAPKWMDEAFFEKVLQKTENDDFVKVTDFTIVPGSKPGDHFASIIFRAVVKFVGKGKSKDISLIVKTMPELEGIKKDLLEDGRLFETEATMYNAVLPEVHKLLRAAGDDTVLGPSLHYFSKNPLDYQLSCWGTPAIDIIYSLYQAVSVETRDNHRDELIKFYYDEFANAFKKFDYGQKIPSLTDLRVEITKCGHLEAFLATTFLPWFMLTPDELMPQICQSSGTDIEIDLSSAEGWEKMADQNDDFVKVTEFTTTPGSKPGDHFASIIFRAVVKFVAKGKSRVISLIVKTLPELEGIKKDLLEDGRLFETEATMYKTVLPEVHKMLRAVGDDTILGPRLHYSSKDPVWVMVFEDLSKKDFVTKPTQLNLDEAKMFYAKLGRLHAASMCLAEKLPSIKKMDCNIGTAFRGDVTDLWVENISILARLCLEWPGYQSYFERLEKFKKQIIEKMCDIYTFKKSSLYNVLNHGDCNYRNCMYRIVDGKTQDLMLLDYQLSSWGSPAVDIIYSLYQAVSVETRDNHRDELIKFYYDEFAKALKKFDYGQKIPSLIDLRVEITKCGHLESFLSTTFLPMFLLTPDEMVPQMVESSDKDIEIDLASVKAWENLSDRCFRHPKYAEAIKRYLPTFWRKGLLDV
;
A
#
# COMPACT_ATOMS: atom_id res chain seq x y z
N MET A 1 20.67 -12.59 -31.27
CA MET A 1 21.22 -11.23 -31.05
C MET A 1 21.05 -10.40 -32.31
N PRO A 2 20.63 -9.12 -32.24
CA PRO A 2 20.60 -8.24 -33.40
C PRO A 2 22.00 -8.08 -34.00
N GLU A 3 22.14 -8.30 -35.31
CA GLU A 3 23.43 -8.13 -36.00
C GLU A 3 23.77 -6.64 -36.15
N LEU A 4 22.75 -5.82 -36.44
CA LEU A 4 22.84 -4.37 -36.63
C LEU A 4 23.00 -3.63 -35.29
N GLU A 5 23.86 -2.61 -35.27
CA GLU A 5 24.01 -1.71 -34.13
C GLU A 5 22.75 -0.86 -33.90
N GLY A 6 22.46 -0.53 -32.64
CA GLY A 6 21.32 0.28 -32.24
C GLY A 6 20.75 -0.12 -30.88
N ILE A 7 19.73 0.62 -30.43
CA ILE A 7 19.13 0.50 -29.07
C ILE A 7 18.78 -0.94 -28.71
N LYS A 8 18.26 -1.73 -29.65
CA LYS A 8 17.95 -3.16 -29.40
C LYS A 8 19.18 -4.00 -29.07
N LYS A 9 20.32 -3.75 -29.74
CA LYS A 9 21.58 -4.46 -29.45
C LYS A 9 22.17 -4.01 -28.12
N ASP A 10 21.99 -2.74 -27.75
CA ASP A 10 22.45 -2.19 -26.47
C ASP A 10 21.65 -2.72 -25.29
N VAL A 11 20.32 -2.79 -25.41
CA VAL A 11 19.42 -3.35 -24.37
C VAL A 11 19.68 -4.84 -24.16
N LEU A 12 20.02 -5.57 -25.22
CA LEU A 12 20.26 -7.02 -25.17
C LEU A 12 21.73 -7.40 -24.87
N LYS A 13 22.61 -6.41 -24.70
CA LYS A 13 24.07 -6.58 -24.64
C LYS A 13 24.55 -7.41 -23.45
N ASP A 14 23.85 -7.32 -22.33
CA ASP A 14 24.22 -8.00 -21.08
C ASP A 14 23.71 -9.45 -21.01
N GLY A 15 23.01 -9.95 -22.05
CA GLY A 15 22.60 -11.35 -22.17
C GLY A 15 21.52 -11.82 -21.19
N LYS A 16 21.28 -11.11 -20.08
CA LYS A 16 20.34 -11.48 -19.02
C LYS A 16 18.93 -11.82 -19.50
N LEU A 17 18.38 -11.05 -20.45
CA LEU A 17 17.05 -11.33 -21.03
C LEU A 17 17.03 -12.69 -21.75
N PHE A 18 18.09 -13.03 -22.47
CA PHE A 18 18.25 -14.34 -23.12
C PHE A 18 18.53 -15.46 -22.11
N GLU A 19 19.26 -15.18 -21.03
CA GLU A 19 19.48 -16.14 -19.94
C GLU A 19 18.16 -16.52 -19.27
N THR A 20 17.34 -15.53 -18.89
CA THR A 20 16.00 -15.74 -18.32
C THR A 20 15.16 -16.57 -19.29
N GLU A 21 15.06 -16.15 -20.56
CA GLU A 21 14.26 -16.86 -21.56
C GLU A 21 14.75 -18.30 -21.78
N THR A 22 16.06 -18.53 -21.78
CA THR A 22 16.64 -19.86 -21.94
C THR A 22 16.31 -20.77 -20.76
N ILE A 23 16.45 -20.28 -19.52
CA ILE A 23 16.07 -21.03 -18.30
C ILE A 23 14.60 -21.40 -18.35
N MET A 24 13.74 -20.47 -18.80
CA MET A 24 12.31 -20.71 -18.92
C MET A 24 11.99 -21.87 -19.85
N TYR A 25 12.62 -21.94 -21.02
CA TYR A 25 12.38 -23.01 -21.98
C TYR A 25 13.12 -24.33 -21.69
N GLU A 26 14.33 -24.28 -21.14
CA GLU A 26 15.14 -25.47 -20.86
C GLU A 26 14.75 -26.20 -19.58
N ALA A 27 14.39 -25.45 -18.52
CA ALA A 27 14.19 -25.99 -17.19
C ALA A 27 12.75 -25.84 -16.70
N VAL A 28 12.18 -24.63 -16.76
CA VAL A 28 10.91 -24.33 -16.09
C VAL A 28 9.71 -24.91 -16.82
N LEU A 29 9.53 -24.59 -18.10
CA LEU A 29 8.41 -25.04 -18.92
C LEU A 29 8.30 -26.58 -19.00
N PRO A 30 9.40 -27.33 -19.21
CA PRO A 30 9.34 -28.80 -19.20
C PRO A 30 8.85 -29.37 -17.86
N GLU A 31 9.27 -28.82 -16.73
CA GLU A 31 8.80 -29.27 -15.41
C GLU A 31 7.33 -28.89 -15.17
N MET A 32 6.88 -27.72 -15.65
CA MET A 32 5.46 -27.35 -15.62
C MET A 32 4.62 -28.33 -16.45
N HIS A 33 5.06 -28.69 -17.67
CA HIS A 33 4.36 -29.67 -18.51
C HIS A 33 4.38 -31.08 -17.89
N LYS A 34 5.44 -31.47 -17.17
CA LYS A 34 5.45 -32.73 -16.40
C LYS A 34 4.41 -32.70 -15.29
N LEU A 35 4.31 -31.60 -14.55
CA LEU A 35 3.32 -31.43 -13.47
C LEU A 35 1.88 -31.48 -14.01
N LEU A 36 1.61 -30.78 -15.12
CA LEU A 36 0.32 -30.80 -15.81
C LEU A 36 -0.06 -32.23 -16.23
N LYS A 37 0.86 -32.95 -16.88
CA LYS A 37 0.63 -34.35 -17.28
C LYS A 37 0.40 -35.30 -16.09
N GLN A 38 1.08 -35.09 -14.97
CA GLN A 38 0.85 -35.87 -13.75
C GLN A 38 -0.56 -35.67 -13.20
N ALA A 39 -1.16 -34.51 -13.44
CA ALA A 39 -2.53 -34.16 -13.09
C ALA A 39 -3.56 -34.46 -14.20
N ASP A 40 -3.20 -35.26 -15.21
CA ASP A 40 -4.05 -35.60 -16.36
C ASP A 40 -4.52 -34.37 -17.16
N ASP A 41 -3.69 -33.31 -17.20
CA ASP A 41 -3.93 -32.10 -17.98
C ASP A 41 -2.89 -31.99 -19.11
N ASP A 42 -3.35 -32.10 -20.36
CA ASP A 42 -2.52 -32.00 -21.57
C ASP A 42 -2.26 -30.54 -22.03
N THR A 43 -2.59 -29.55 -21.20
CA THR A 43 -2.36 -28.14 -21.50
C THR A 43 -0.90 -27.87 -21.86
N LYS A 44 -0.68 -27.27 -23.03
CA LYS A 44 0.60 -26.68 -23.41
C LYS A 44 0.64 -25.20 -23.02
N LEU A 45 1.69 -24.81 -22.31
CA LEU A 45 1.89 -23.42 -21.85
C LEU A 45 2.68 -22.55 -22.84
N GLY A 46 3.58 -23.15 -23.61
CA GLY A 46 4.42 -22.49 -24.59
C GLY A 46 4.98 -23.52 -25.59
N PRO A 47 5.69 -23.07 -26.65
CA PRO A 47 6.25 -23.95 -27.65
C PRO A 47 7.33 -24.85 -27.07
N ARG A 48 7.43 -26.08 -27.60
CA ARG A 48 8.53 -26.97 -27.27
C ARG A 48 9.85 -26.44 -27.85
N LEU A 49 10.83 -26.24 -26.97
CA LEU A 49 12.23 -26.06 -27.35
C LEU A 49 12.80 -27.37 -27.91
N LEU A 50 13.39 -27.29 -29.10
CA LEU A 50 14.05 -28.41 -29.78
C LEU A 50 15.56 -28.38 -29.57
N TYR A 51 16.15 -27.19 -29.57
CA TYR A 51 17.59 -26.99 -29.41
C TYR A 51 17.88 -25.57 -28.95
N SER A 52 18.91 -25.40 -28.13
CA SER A 52 19.46 -24.12 -27.71
C SER A 52 20.99 -24.22 -27.72
N SER A 53 21.66 -23.11 -28.06
CA SER A 53 23.12 -22.98 -28.00
C SER A 53 23.50 -21.53 -27.70
N GLN A 54 24.63 -21.35 -27.04
CA GLN A 54 25.29 -20.05 -26.88
C GLN A 54 26.49 -19.90 -27.83
N ASP A 55 26.88 -20.98 -28.53
CA ASP A 55 28.03 -21.05 -29.42
C ASP A 55 27.58 -21.20 -30.88
N PRO A 56 27.93 -20.26 -31.80
CA PRO A 56 28.74 -19.05 -31.61
C PRO A 56 27.96 -17.83 -31.08
N THR A 57 26.63 -17.96 -30.95
CA THR A 57 25.72 -16.94 -30.41
C THR A 57 24.51 -17.64 -29.77
N TRP A 58 23.77 -16.93 -28.92
CA TRP A 58 22.46 -17.34 -28.42
C TRP A 58 21.50 -17.66 -29.57
N VAL A 59 21.08 -18.92 -29.63
CA VAL A 59 20.10 -19.46 -30.58
C VAL A 59 19.15 -20.38 -29.81
N MET A 60 17.85 -20.24 -30.07
CA MET A 60 16.82 -21.19 -29.66
C MET A 60 16.03 -21.63 -30.89
N VAL A 61 15.74 -22.92 -30.99
CA VAL A 61 14.99 -23.54 -32.08
C VAL A 61 13.74 -24.18 -31.50
N PHE A 62 12.58 -23.73 -31.94
CA PHE A 62 11.27 -24.19 -31.44
C PHE A 62 10.53 -25.06 -32.46
N GLU A 63 9.51 -25.77 -31.99
CA GLU A 63 8.51 -26.34 -32.88
C GLU A 63 7.73 -25.24 -33.64
N ASP A 64 7.36 -25.51 -34.90
CA ASP A 64 6.54 -24.59 -35.70
C ASP A 64 5.05 -24.72 -35.32
N LEU A 65 4.57 -23.76 -34.53
CA LEU A 65 3.17 -23.71 -34.08
C LEU A 65 2.18 -23.44 -35.23
N SER A 66 2.61 -22.84 -36.35
CA SER A 66 1.72 -22.57 -37.49
C SER A 66 1.18 -23.87 -38.11
N LYS A 67 1.95 -24.95 -38.05
CA LYS A 67 1.52 -26.30 -38.48
C LYS A 67 0.43 -26.91 -37.58
N GLN A 68 0.18 -26.29 -36.42
CA GLN A 68 -0.83 -26.70 -35.44
C GLN A 68 -2.03 -25.71 -35.40
N ASN A 69 -2.20 -24.88 -36.45
CA ASN A 69 -3.24 -23.86 -36.59
C ASN A 69 -3.15 -22.70 -35.59
N TYR A 70 -1.95 -22.41 -35.09
CA TYR A 70 -1.70 -21.21 -34.29
C TYR A 70 -1.35 -20.02 -35.18
N VAL A 71 -1.92 -18.86 -34.87
CA VAL A 71 -1.69 -17.60 -35.58
C VAL A 71 -1.49 -16.43 -34.61
N MET A 72 -0.72 -15.43 -35.03
CA MET A 72 -0.66 -14.14 -34.33
C MET A 72 -1.97 -13.36 -34.54
N LYS A 73 -2.31 -12.51 -33.58
CA LYS A 73 -3.43 -11.56 -33.71
C LYS A 73 -2.95 -10.13 -33.64
N ASP A 74 -3.58 -9.27 -34.44
CA ASP A 74 -3.34 -7.83 -34.47
C ASP A 74 -4.41 -7.03 -33.72
N THR A 75 -5.31 -7.71 -33.01
CA THR A 75 -6.43 -7.08 -32.28
C THR A 75 -6.42 -7.48 -30.81
N GLN A 76 -6.88 -6.56 -29.95
CA GLN A 76 -7.14 -6.84 -28.54
C GLN A 76 -8.25 -7.88 -28.35
N LEU A 77 -8.24 -8.55 -27.20
CA LEU A 77 -9.06 -9.71 -26.92
C LEU A 77 -10.49 -9.34 -26.51
N ASN A 78 -11.45 -10.11 -27.02
CA ASN A 78 -12.82 -10.11 -26.51
C ASN A 78 -12.94 -10.98 -25.24
N LEU A 79 -14.13 -11.03 -24.64
CA LEU A 79 -14.38 -11.80 -23.41
C LEU A 79 -14.02 -13.29 -23.51
N GLY A 80 -14.40 -13.96 -24.61
CA GLY A 80 -14.15 -15.39 -24.78
C GLY A 80 -12.67 -15.70 -24.89
N GLU A 81 -11.95 -14.90 -25.67
CA GLU A 81 -10.49 -15.03 -25.85
C GLU A 81 -9.73 -14.69 -24.57
N SER A 82 -10.19 -13.67 -23.84
CA SER A 82 -9.64 -13.31 -22.54
C SER A 82 -9.76 -14.48 -21.58
N LYS A 83 -10.92 -15.14 -21.49
CA LYS A 83 -11.07 -16.33 -20.63
C LYS A 83 -10.08 -17.44 -20.97
N ILE A 84 -9.79 -17.68 -22.25
CA ILE A 84 -8.77 -18.67 -22.66
C ILE A 84 -7.38 -18.27 -22.14
N LEU A 85 -7.00 -16.99 -22.26
CA LEU A 85 -5.76 -16.46 -21.70
C LEU A 85 -5.70 -16.60 -20.17
N TYR A 86 -6.74 -16.17 -19.45
CA TYR A 86 -6.75 -16.23 -17.98
C TYR A 86 -6.79 -17.67 -17.45
N ALA A 87 -7.37 -18.63 -18.18
CA ALA A 87 -7.27 -20.05 -17.85
C ALA A 87 -5.83 -20.59 -18.01
N LYS A 88 -5.11 -20.10 -19.03
CA LYS A 88 -3.69 -20.41 -19.26
C LYS A 88 -2.80 -19.83 -18.15
N LEU A 89 -2.99 -18.55 -17.84
CA LEU A 89 -2.26 -17.87 -16.76
C LEU A 89 -2.57 -18.50 -15.38
N GLY A 90 -3.81 -18.91 -15.13
CA GLY A 90 -4.17 -19.61 -13.88
C GLY A 90 -3.38 -20.91 -13.69
N ARG A 91 -3.25 -21.73 -14.74
CA ARG A 91 -2.43 -22.96 -14.72
C ARG A 91 -0.94 -22.64 -14.57
N TRP A 92 -0.45 -21.67 -15.32
CA TRP A 92 0.94 -21.19 -15.25
C TRP A 92 1.32 -20.79 -13.83
N HIS A 93 0.55 -19.90 -13.22
CA HIS A 93 0.78 -19.42 -11.86
C HIS A 93 0.67 -20.54 -10.83
N ALA A 94 -0.33 -21.41 -10.92
CA ALA A 94 -0.48 -22.54 -10.00
C ALA A 94 0.70 -23.53 -10.11
N ALA A 95 1.13 -23.84 -11.34
CA ALA A 95 2.28 -24.72 -11.56
C ALA A 95 3.56 -24.11 -11.00
N SER A 96 3.75 -22.79 -11.18
CA SER A 96 4.91 -22.08 -10.65
C SER A 96 5.00 -22.15 -9.13
N MET A 97 3.86 -22.03 -8.42
CA MET A 97 3.83 -22.15 -6.96
C MET A 97 4.24 -23.55 -6.50
N CYS A 98 3.71 -24.59 -7.15
CA CYS A 98 4.07 -25.98 -6.85
C CYS A 98 5.54 -26.32 -7.15
N LEU A 99 6.13 -25.68 -8.17
CA LEU A 99 7.51 -25.90 -8.58
C LEU A 99 8.51 -25.03 -7.82
N SER A 100 8.08 -23.95 -7.18
CA SER A 100 8.97 -22.99 -6.54
C SER A 100 9.86 -23.59 -5.43
N GLU A 101 9.45 -24.70 -4.81
CA GLU A 101 10.27 -25.47 -3.86
C GLU A 101 11.21 -26.49 -4.54
N LYS A 102 10.87 -26.93 -5.76
CA LYS A 102 11.66 -27.91 -6.55
C LYS A 102 12.72 -27.23 -7.41
N ILE A 103 12.45 -26.01 -7.85
CA ILE A 103 13.33 -25.17 -8.69
C ILE A 103 13.45 -23.80 -7.99
N PRO A 104 14.27 -23.69 -6.94
CA PRO A 104 14.43 -22.44 -6.19
C PRO A 104 14.94 -21.27 -7.07
N GLU A 105 15.61 -21.57 -8.17
CA GLU A 105 16.11 -20.59 -9.15
C GLU A 105 14.98 -19.72 -9.72
N ILE A 106 13.75 -20.23 -9.80
CA ILE A 106 12.58 -19.44 -10.22
C ILE A 106 12.37 -18.25 -9.28
N LYS A 107 12.64 -18.39 -7.98
CA LYS A 107 12.51 -17.31 -6.99
C LYS A 107 13.63 -16.27 -7.09
N SER A 108 14.66 -16.54 -7.89
CA SER A 108 15.76 -15.59 -8.17
C SER A 108 15.57 -14.83 -9.48
N LEU A 109 14.51 -15.16 -10.24
CA LEU A 109 14.11 -14.39 -11.41
C LEU A 109 13.49 -13.07 -10.92
N ASP A 110 14.34 -12.06 -10.80
CA ASP A 110 13.96 -10.69 -10.48
C ASP A 110 14.26 -9.84 -11.73
N TYR A 111 13.28 -9.76 -12.63
CA TYR A 111 13.30 -8.73 -13.65
C TYR A 111 12.60 -7.50 -13.11
N ASN A 112 13.40 -6.64 -12.51
CA ASN A 112 12.94 -5.45 -11.87
C ASN A 112 12.44 -4.45 -12.94
N LEU A 113 11.14 -4.47 -13.23
CA LEU A 113 10.44 -3.29 -13.76
C LEU A 113 10.51 -2.09 -12.77
N GLY A 114 11.24 -2.22 -11.66
CA GLY A 114 11.46 -1.27 -10.56
C GLY A 114 11.98 0.12 -10.93
N VAL A 115 12.24 0.41 -12.21
CA VAL A 115 12.35 1.82 -12.66
C VAL A 115 10.98 2.53 -12.61
N ILE A 116 9.88 1.77 -12.62
CA ILE A 116 8.50 2.27 -12.70
C ILE A 116 7.67 1.91 -11.47
N MET A 117 7.90 0.74 -10.88
CA MET A 117 7.16 0.27 -9.70
C MET A 117 8.03 0.45 -8.46
N ASN A 118 7.53 1.18 -7.46
CA ASN A 118 8.17 1.31 -6.14
C ASN A 118 8.65 -0.06 -5.65
N GLU A 119 9.92 -0.18 -5.24
CA GLU A 119 10.55 -1.42 -4.74
C GLU A 119 9.75 -2.10 -3.62
N GLU A 120 8.90 -1.34 -2.89
CA GLU A 120 7.98 -1.87 -1.88
C GLU A 120 6.88 -2.80 -2.44
N VAL A 121 6.57 -2.73 -3.74
CA VAL A 121 5.48 -3.48 -4.41
C VAL A 121 5.98 -4.79 -5.05
N ALA A 122 7.24 -4.84 -5.51
CA ALA A 122 7.69 -5.87 -6.46
C ALA A 122 7.90 -7.27 -5.85
N GLU A 123 8.33 -7.40 -4.59
CA GLU A 123 8.49 -8.75 -3.98
C GLU A 123 8.26 -8.83 -2.47
N LYS A 124 8.61 -7.80 -1.69
CA LYS A 124 8.75 -7.93 -0.22
C LYS A 124 7.44 -7.94 0.58
N ASN A 125 6.31 -7.53 -0.02
CA ASN A 125 5.03 -7.33 0.69
C ASN A 125 3.82 -8.07 0.08
N SER A 126 4.03 -8.95 -0.90
CA SER A 126 2.96 -9.77 -1.47
C SER A 126 2.48 -10.83 -0.47
N ILE A 127 1.17 -11.14 -0.47
CA ILE A 127 0.60 -12.22 0.35
C ILE A 127 1.11 -13.59 -0.14
N TYR A 128 1.31 -13.74 -1.45
CA TYR A 128 1.82 -14.96 -2.08
C TYR A 128 2.39 -14.64 -3.46
N ASN A 129 3.47 -15.33 -3.82
CA ASN A 129 4.16 -15.09 -5.09
C ASN A 129 3.96 -16.27 -6.06
N VAL A 130 4.00 -15.91 -7.34
CA VAL A 130 3.95 -16.78 -8.51
C VAL A 130 5.07 -16.35 -9.45
N LEU A 131 5.40 -17.19 -10.43
CA LEU A 131 6.23 -16.75 -11.55
C LEU A 131 5.33 -16.04 -12.55
N ASN A 132 5.46 -14.72 -12.68
CA ASN A 132 4.78 -13.95 -13.71
C ASN A 132 5.48 -14.16 -15.06
N HIS A 133 4.70 -14.18 -16.13
CA HIS A 133 5.19 -14.04 -17.50
C HIS A 133 5.93 -12.72 -17.70
N GLY A 134 5.40 -11.63 -17.13
CA GLY A 134 6.03 -10.30 -17.12
C GLY A 134 5.62 -9.43 -18.31
N ASP A 135 5.57 -9.97 -19.54
CA ASP A 135 5.10 -9.24 -20.73
C ASP A 135 3.82 -9.84 -21.35
N CYS A 136 2.70 -9.78 -20.63
CA CYS A 136 1.42 -10.31 -21.10
C CYS A 136 0.74 -9.42 -22.17
N HIS A 137 1.46 -9.04 -23.21
CA HIS A 137 0.95 -8.31 -24.37
C HIS A 137 0.40 -9.28 -25.43
N TYR A 138 -0.72 -8.97 -26.09
CA TYR A 138 -1.41 -9.91 -27.01
C TYR A 138 -0.56 -10.30 -28.23
N LYS A 139 0.46 -9.49 -28.57
CA LYS A 139 1.46 -9.77 -29.61
C LYS A 139 2.57 -10.74 -29.16
N ASN A 140 2.59 -11.14 -27.90
CA ASN A 140 3.47 -12.19 -27.40
C ASN A 140 2.71 -13.53 -27.28
N PHE A 141 1.50 -13.60 -27.85
CA PHE A 141 0.66 -14.78 -27.81
C PHE A 141 0.31 -15.26 -29.21
N MET A 142 0.33 -16.59 -29.38
CA MET A 142 -0.19 -17.25 -30.57
C MET A 142 -1.51 -17.96 -30.24
N TYR A 143 -2.52 -17.79 -31.08
CA TYR A 143 -3.87 -18.30 -30.84
C TYR A 143 -4.20 -19.44 -31.79
N LYS A 144 -4.69 -20.56 -31.24
CA LYS A 144 -5.18 -21.67 -32.05
C LYS A 144 -6.58 -21.35 -32.56
N ILE A 145 -6.72 -21.27 -33.88
CA ILE A 145 -8.00 -21.01 -34.53
C ILE A 145 -8.52 -22.30 -35.17
N LEU A 146 -9.69 -22.77 -34.73
CA LEU A 146 -10.43 -23.87 -35.36
C LEU A 146 -11.84 -23.40 -35.68
N ASP A 147 -12.29 -23.60 -36.92
CA ASP A 147 -13.62 -23.19 -37.40
C ASP A 147 -13.97 -21.71 -37.09
N GLY A 148 -12.97 -20.83 -37.16
CA GLY A 148 -13.13 -19.40 -36.87
C GLY A 148 -13.25 -19.05 -35.39
N LYS A 149 -13.07 -20.01 -34.48
CA LYS A 149 -13.08 -19.81 -33.03
C LYS A 149 -11.68 -19.97 -32.45
N THR A 150 -11.40 -19.19 -31.42
CA THR A 150 -10.18 -19.34 -30.64
C THR A 150 -10.39 -20.49 -29.66
N GLU A 151 -9.56 -21.51 -29.74
CA GLU A 151 -9.64 -22.71 -28.90
C GLU A 151 -8.50 -22.79 -27.87
N ASP A 152 -7.36 -22.17 -28.18
CA ASP A 152 -6.19 -22.18 -27.30
C ASP A 152 -5.31 -20.94 -27.50
N VAL A 153 -4.41 -20.70 -26.55
CA VAL A 153 -3.37 -19.69 -26.59
C VAL A 153 -2.03 -20.26 -26.13
N MET A 154 -0.97 -19.90 -26.84
CA MET A 154 0.43 -20.19 -26.50
C MET A 154 1.10 -18.91 -26.02
N LEU A 155 1.74 -18.99 -24.85
CA LEU A 155 2.55 -17.92 -24.31
C LEU A 155 3.94 -17.97 -24.94
N LEU A 156 4.47 -16.82 -25.33
CA LEU A 156 5.79 -16.64 -25.93
C LEU A 156 6.50 -15.46 -25.25
N ASP A 157 7.81 -15.34 -25.45
CA ASP A 157 8.62 -14.22 -24.98
C ASP A 157 8.64 -14.09 -23.44
N PHE A 158 9.43 -14.97 -22.80
CA PHE A 158 9.57 -15.04 -21.34
C PHE A 158 10.76 -14.23 -20.82
N GLN A 159 11.24 -13.25 -21.59
CA GLN A 159 12.50 -12.53 -21.31
C GLN A 159 12.46 -11.74 -20.00
N ILE A 160 11.27 -11.28 -19.59
CA ILE A 160 11.06 -10.47 -18.39
C ILE A 160 10.22 -11.19 -17.32
N SER A 161 10.21 -12.53 -17.34
CA SER A 161 9.54 -13.30 -16.30
C SER A 161 10.12 -13.01 -14.92
N THR A 162 9.25 -12.81 -13.94
CA THR A 162 9.64 -12.38 -12.59
C THR A 162 8.82 -13.07 -11.51
N TRP A 163 9.47 -13.41 -10.40
CA TRP A 163 8.78 -13.93 -9.22
C TRP A 163 8.10 -12.77 -8.48
N GLY A 164 6.81 -12.88 -8.19
CA GLY A 164 6.09 -11.77 -7.56
C GLY A 164 4.58 -11.98 -7.49
N SER A 165 3.84 -10.91 -7.19
CA SER A 165 2.39 -10.96 -7.09
C SER A 165 1.75 -11.38 -8.43
N PRO A 166 0.75 -12.29 -8.45
CA PRO A 166 0.02 -12.62 -9.69
C PRO A 166 -0.75 -11.42 -10.26
N ALA A 167 -0.95 -10.37 -9.46
CA ALA A 167 -1.62 -9.17 -9.89
C ALA A 167 -0.87 -8.45 -11.02
N LEU A 168 0.45 -8.63 -11.15
CA LEU A 168 1.25 -8.02 -12.20
C LEU A 168 0.79 -8.48 -13.59
N ASP A 169 0.78 -9.79 -13.86
CA ASP A 169 0.29 -10.33 -15.13
C ASP A 169 -1.20 -10.07 -15.36
N ILE A 170 -2.02 -10.11 -14.31
CA ILE A 170 -3.47 -9.86 -14.40
C ILE A 170 -3.73 -8.42 -14.84
N ILE A 171 -3.08 -7.43 -14.21
CA ILE A 171 -3.24 -6.02 -14.55
C ILE A 171 -2.61 -5.74 -15.92
N TYR A 172 -1.40 -6.24 -16.16
CA TYR A 172 -0.70 -6.01 -17.42
C TYR A 172 -1.50 -6.52 -18.62
N SER A 173 -1.96 -7.77 -18.56
CA SER A 173 -2.82 -8.34 -19.61
C SER A 173 -4.13 -7.57 -19.78
N MET A 174 -4.72 -7.07 -18.70
CA MET A 174 -5.99 -6.34 -18.75
C MET A 174 -5.88 -5.00 -19.50
N TYR A 175 -4.73 -4.35 -19.47
CA TYR A 175 -4.52 -3.07 -20.15
C TYR A 175 -3.85 -3.20 -21.51
N ASN A 176 -3.00 -4.22 -21.70
CA ASN A 176 -2.27 -4.42 -22.96
C ASN A 176 -2.94 -5.45 -23.89
N SER A 177 -3.60 -6.48 -23.37
CA SER A 177 -4.20 -7.54 -24.18
C SER A 177 -5.72 -7.45 -24.32
N VAL A 178 -6.44 -7.13 -23.25
CA VAL A 178 -7.90 -7.12 -23.23
C VAL A 178 -8.46 -5.83 -23.84
N SER A 179 -9.49 -5.95 -24.67
CA SER A 179 -10.17 -4.78 -25.25
C SER A 179 -10.80 -3.90 -24.16
N ILE A 180 -10.82 -2.58 -24.38
CA ILE A 180 -11.38 -1.61 -23.42
C ILE A 180 -12.83 -1.96 -23.05
N GLU A 181 -13.65 -2.34 -24.04
CA GLU A 181 -15.05 -2.74 -23.82
C GLU A 181 -15.15 -3.98 -22.92
N THR A 182 -14.33 -5.00 -23.16
CA THR A 182 -14.32 -6.22 -22.33
C THR A 182 -13.84 -5.89 -20.93
N ARG A 183 -12.75 -5.11 -20.79
CA ARG A 183 -12.24 -4.67 -19.48
C ARG A 183 -13.31 -3.92 -18.69
N ASP A 184 -13.95 -2.92 -19.29
CA ASP A 184 -14.91 -2.07 -18.62
C ASP A 184 -16.16 -2.81 -18.15
N ASN A 185 -16.62 -3.80 -18.91
CA ASN A 185 -17.87 -4.51 -18.63
C ASN A 185 -17.67 -5.83 -17.86
N HIS A 186 -16.48 -6.44 -17.96
CA HIS A 186 -16.23 -7.80 -17.47
C HIS A 186 -15.00 -7.96 -16.57
N ARG A 187 -14.36 -6.87 -16.12
CA ARG A 187 -13.20 -6.93 -15.21
C ARG A 187 -13.42 -7.87 -14.00
N GLU A 188 -14.52 -7.69 -13.28
CA GLU A 188 -14.82 -8.50 -12.10
C GLU A 188 -15.11 -9.97 -12.43
N GLU A 189 -15.64 -10.24 -13.63
CA GLU A 189 -15.86 -11.59 -14.13
C GLU A 189 -14.53 -12.26 -14.50
N LEU A 190 -13.62 -11.55 -15.16
CA LEU A 190 -12.30 -12.06 -15.55
C LEU A 190 -11.42 -12.36 -14.33
N ILE A 191 -11.38 -11.48 -13.33
CA ILE A 191 -10.62 -11.71 -12.09
C ILE A 191 -11.13 -12.97 -11.36
N LYS A 192 -12.46 -13.11 -11.25
CA LYS A 192 -13.07 -14.30 -10.64
C LYS A 192 -12.76 -15.56 -11.44
N PHE A 193 -12.88 -15.49 -12.76
CA PHE A 193 -12.62 -16.61 -13.66
C PHE A 193 -11.17 -17.08 -13.56
N TYR A 194 -10.21 -16.15 -13.61
CA TYR A 194 -8.79 -16.43 -13.37
C TYR A 194 -8.57 -17.14 -12.03
N TYR A 195 -9.16 -16.61 -10.95
CA TYR A 195 -9.00 -17.18 -9.62
C TYR A 195 -9.52 -18.62 -9.54
N ASP A 196 -10.68 -18.89 -10.14
CA ASP A 196 -11.26 -20.22 -10.18
C ASP A 196 -10.34 -21.21 -10.92
N GLU A 197 -9.81 -20.82 -12.07
CA GLU A 197 -8.86 -21.64 -12.84
C GLU A 197 -7.55 -21.88 -12.06
N PHE A 198 -7.02 -20.85 -11.41
CA PHE A 198 -5.83 -20.93 -10.56
C PHE A 198 -6.01 -21.88 -9.38
N VAL A 199 -7.12 -21.77 -8.63
CA VAL A 199 -7.42 -22.64 -7.48
C VAL A 199 -7.70 -24.08 -7.94
N ASN A 200 -8.41 -24.25 -9.05
CA ASN A 200 -8.65 -25.58 -9.60
C ASN A 200 -7.33 -26.26 -9.99
N ALA A 201 -6.41 -25.53 -10.63
CA ALA A 201 -5.09 -26.03 -10.96
C ALA A 201 -4.27 -26.39 -9.70
N LEU A 202 -4.25 -25.54 -8.66
CA LEU A 202 -3.58 -25.87 -7.39
C LEU A 202 -4.11 -27.16 -6.75
N LYS A 203 -5.43 -27.39 -6.80
CA LYS A 203 -6.05 -28.63 -6.29
C LYS A 203 -5.67 -29.84 -7.13
N MET A 204 -5.66 -29.70 -8.45
CA MET A 204 -5.23 -30.76 -9.39
C MET A 204 -3.76 -31.14 -9.17
N PHE A 205 -2.91 -30.18 -8.83
CA PHE A 205 -1.49 -30.41 -8.51
C PHE A 205 -1.24 -30.88 -7.08
N GLU A 206 -2.31 -31.14 -6.30
CA GLU A 206 -2.23 -31.55 -4.89
C GLU A 206 -1.37 -30.59 -4.03
N PHE A 207 -1.46 -29.29 -4.28
CA PHE A 207 -0.65 -28.30 -3.58
C PHE A 207 -0.82 -28.39 -2.05
N HIS A 208 0.29 -28.58 -1.34
CA HIS A 208 0.30 -28.79 0.12
C HIS A 208 0.31 -27.49 0.94
N GLY A 209 0.52 -26.34 0.32
CA GLY A 209 0.50 -25.04 0.99
C GLY A 209 -0.92 -24.49 1.20
N LYS A 210 -1.00 -23.31 1.84
CA LYS A 210 -2.28 -22.60 1.99
C LYS A 210 -2.73 -22.06 0.64
N ILE A 211 -3.88 -22.52 0.16
CA ILE A 211 -4.52 -21.97 -1.05
C ILE A 211 -4.96 -20.52 -0.77
N PRO A 212 -4.52 -19.54 -1.57
CA PRO A 212 -4.95 -18.16 -1.42
C PRO A 212 -6.46 -18.00 -1.63
N SER A 213 -7.10 -17.14 -0.84
CA SER A 213 -8.50 -16.77 -1.03
C SER A 213 -8.66 -15.74 -2.16
N LEU A 214 -9.88 -15.58 -2.68
CA LEU A 214 -10.14 -14.51 -3.66
C LEU A 214 -9.96 -13.12 -3.04
N ILE A 215 -10.16 -12.98 -1.74
CA ILE A 215 -9.84 -11.75 -1.01
C ILE A 215 -8.33 -11.50 -1.03
N ASP A 216 -7.49 -12.52 -0.86
CA ASP A 216 -6.04 -12.37 -0.95
C ASP A 216 -5.62 -11.87 -2.33
N LEU A 217 -6.17 -12.46 -3.41
CA LEU A 217 -5.91 -11.97 -4.78
C LEU A 217 -6.35 -10.52 -4.98
N ARG A 218 -7.48 -10.11 -4.41
CA ARG A 218 -7.99 -8.73 -4.53
C ARG A 218 -7.16 -7.72 -3.76
N ILE A 219 -6.61 -8.12 -2.61
CA ILE A 219 -5.64 -7.31 -1.89
C ILE A 219 -4.40 -7.11 -2.75
N GLU A 220 -3.91 -8.17 -3.39
CA GLU A 220 -2.77 -8.11 -4.31
C GLU A 220 -3.02 -7.17 -5.51
N ILE A 221 -4.20 -7.26 -6.14
CA ILE A 221 -4.61 -6.34 -7.21
C ILE A 221 -4.68 -4.89 -6.72
N THR A 222 -5.19 -4.67 -5.50
CA THR A 222 -5.29 -3.32 -4.91
C THR A 222 -3.91 -2.73 -4.66
N LYS A 223 -2.98 -3.51 -4.10
CA LYS A 223 -1.58 -3.08 -3.88
C LYS A 223 -0.85 -2.78 -5.19
N CYS A 224 -1.11 -3.55 -6.24
CA CYS A 224 -0.49 -3.36 -7.55
C CYS A 224 -1.19 -2.30 -8.42
N GLY A 225 -2.19 -1.60 -7.90
CA GLY A 225 -3.04 -0.70 -8.71
C GLY A 225 -2.28 0.44 -9.41
N HIS A 226 -1.10 0.86 -8.93
CA HIS A 226 -0.28 1.86 -9.63
C HIS A 226 0.22 1.38 -11.01
N LEU A 227 0.28 0.07 -11.23
CA LEU A 227 0.57 -0.47 -12.56
C LEU A 227 -0.53 -0.08 -13.55
N GLU A 228 -1.79 0.04 -13.11
CA GLU A 228 -2.90 0.45 -13.97
C GLU A 228 -2.74 1.89 -14.45
N THR A 229 -2.36 2.80 -13.55
CA THR A 229 -2.16 4.20 -13.92
C THR A 229 -1.01 4.33 -14.89
N PHE A 230 0.11 3.66 -14.62
CA PHE A 230 1.27 3.63 -15.51
C PHE A 230 0.91 3.10 -16.91
N LEU A 231 0.25 1.94 -17.01
CA LEU A 231 -0.12 1.37 -18.31
C LEU A 231 -1.09 2.26 -19.08
N THR A 232 -2.01 2.92 -18.37
CA THR A 232 -2.98 3.83 -18.96
C THR A 232 -2.35 5.14 -19.44
N THR A 233 -1.33 5.66 -18.74
CA THR A 233 -0.67 6.91 -19.13
C THR A 233 0.41 6.71 -20.18
N MET A 234 1.12 5.57 -20.16
CA MET A 234 2.27 5.32 -21.03
C MET A 234 1.92 4.56 -22.31
N PHE A 235 1.18 3.45 -22.20
CA PHE A 235 0.98 2.53 -23.32
C PHE A 235 -0.37 2.73 -24.02
N LEU A 236 -1.42 3.04 -23.27
CA LEU A 236 -2.75 3.21 -23.87
C LEU A 236 -2.83 4.27 -24.99
N PRO A 237 -2.12 5.42 -24.94
CA PRO A 237 -2.12 6.37 -26.07
C PRO A 237 -1.65 5.73 -27.37
N LEU A 238 -0.68 4.82 -27.30
CA LEU A 238 -0.10 4.11 -28.46
C LEU A 238 -0.95 2.92 -28.90
N LEU A 239 -1.66 2.27 -27.97
CA LEU A 239 -2.44 1.06 -28.24
C LEU A 239 -3.86 1.33 -28.71
N ILE A 240 -4.43 2.49 -28.36
CA ILE A 240 -5.81 2.81 -28.70
C ILE A 240 -5.99 3.22 -30.16
N LEU A 241 -4.91 3.60 -30.85
CA LEU A 241 -4.94 4.10 -32.22
C LEU A 241 -4.41 3.04 -33.19
N THR A 242 -4.98 2.98 -34.39
CA THR A 242 -4.37 2.19 -35.47
C THR A 242 -3.12 2.89 -36.01
N PRO A 243 -2.20 2.17 -36.67
CA PRO A 243 -1.03 2.79 -37.31
C PRO A 243 -1.41 3.96 -38.24
N GLU A 244 -2.53 3.84 -38.96
CA GLU A 244 -3.05 4.87 -39.85
C GLU A 244 -3.58 6.08 -39.07
N GLU A 245 -4.26 5.86 -37.93
CA GLU A 245 -4.75 6.93 -37.05
C GLU A 245 -3.60 7.67 -36.32
N MET A 246 -2.54 6.95 -35.96
CA MET A 246 -1.34 7.51 -35.36
C MET A 246 -0.57 8.38 -36.35
N MET A 247 -0.52 7.95 -37.61
CA MET A 247 0.32 8.56 -38.64
C MET A 247 -0.47 8.85 -39.93
N PRO A 248 -1.48 9.74 -39.89
CA PRO A 248 -2.33 10.01 -41.05
C PRO A 248 -1.56 10.63 -42.23
N GLN A 249 -0.45 11.32 -41.94
CA GLN A 249 0.40 11.95 -42.97
C GLN A 249 1.29 10.95 -43.71
N LEU A 250 1.56 9.78 -43.10
CA LEU A 250 2.40 8.72 -43.67
C LEU A 250 1.55 7.64 -44.35
N ALA A 251 0.27 7.49 -43.96
CA ALA A 251 -0.68 6.62 -44.64
C ALA A 251 -0.96 7.03 -46.10
N GLU A 252 -0.67 8.28 -46.48
CA GLU A 252 -0.77 8.76 -47.87
C GLU A 252 0.48 8.43 -48.72
N GLN A 253 1.57 7.94 -48.13
CA GLN A 253 2.85 7.63 -48.81
C GLN A 253 3.09 6.10 -48.81
N SER A 254 2.76 5.47 -49.96
CA SER A 254 2.95 4.07 -50.40
C SER A 254 3.62 3.01 -49.49
N ASP A 255 3.04 1.79 -49.54
CA ASP A 255 3.39 0.40 -49.11
C ASP A 255 4.83 -0.03 -48.69
N GLU A 256 5.85 0.81 -48.69
CA GLU A 256 7.16 0.47 -48.11
C GLU A 256 7.12 0.75 -46.61
N ALA A 257 7.45 -0.25 -45.79
CA ALA A 257 7.43 -0.15 -44.33
C ALA A 257 8.28 1.05 -43.85
N ILE A 258 7.59 2.15 -43.53
CA ILE A 258 8.21 3.38 -43.03
C ILE A 258 8.74 3.06 -41.63
N GLN A 259 10.06 2.90 -41.51
CA GLN A 259 10.74 2.89 -40.22
C GLN A 259 10.64 4.31 -39.66
N LEU A 260 9.80 4.49 -38.64
CA LEU A 260 9.88 5.65 -37.74
C LEU A 260 11.33 5.76 -37.25
N ASP A 261 11.98 6.89 -37.55
CA ASP A 261 13.29 7.18 -37.00
C ASP A 261 13.10 7.64 -35.53
N PHE A 262 13.10 6.67 -34.62
CA PHE A 262 13.08 6.93 -33.18
C PHE A 262 14.37 7.62 -32.68
N SER A 263 15.24 8.14 -33.56
CA SER A 263 16.34 9.02 -33.16
C SER A 263 15.97 10.51 -33.18
N ASP A 264 14.87 10.92 -33.85
CA ASP A 264 14.40 12.32 -33.81
C ASP A 264 13.42 12.55 -32.65
N ALA A 265 13.93 13.19 -31.59
CA ALA A 265 13.15 13.53 -30.41
C ALA A 265 11.94 14.43 -30.70
N LYS A 266 11.97 15.26 -31.77
CA LYS A 266 10.87 16.15 -32.10
C LYS A 266 9.72 15.41 -32.77
N GLU A 267 10.01 14.43 -33.62
CA GLU A 267 8.97 13.58 -34.21
C GLU A 267 8.30 12.71 -33.14
N GLN A 268 9.07 12.18 -32.19
CA GLN A 268 8.53 11.46 -31.03
C GLN A 268 7.60 12.33 -30.18
N GLU A 269 8.00 13.57 -29.87
CA GLU A 269 7.20 14.51 -29.11
C GLU A 269 5.88 14.84 -29.82
N ASN A 270 5.94 15.10 -31.14
CA ASN A 270 4.76 15.39 -31.95
C ASN A 270 3.81 14.19 -32.02
N LEU A 271 4.34 12.98 -32.20
CA LEU A 271 3.56 11.74 -32.23
C LEU A 271 2.88 11.49 -30.87
N ALA A 272 3.63 11.66 -29.78
CA ALA A 272 3.08 11.55 -28.43
C ALA A 272 1.96 12.57 -28.22
N GLU A 273 2.20 13.85 -28.52
CA GLU A 273 1.23 14.92 -28.38
C GLU A 273 -0.06 14.64 -29.18
N HIS A 274 0.06 14.13 -30.41
CA HIS A 274 -1.09 13.69 -31.22
C HIS A 274 -1.88 12.57 -30.53
N CYS A 275 -1.20 11.53 -30.04
CA CYS A 275 -1.85 10.41 -29.35
C CYS A 275 -2.59 10.87 -28.09
N PHE A 276 -1.97 11.72 -27.27
CA PHE A 276 -2.58 12.26 -26.05
C PHE A 276 -3.77 13.20 -26.33
N LYS A 277 -3.75 13.96 -27.43
CA LYS A 277 -4.87 14.82 -27.82
C LYS A 277 -6.00 14.08 -28.52
N HIS A 278 -5.80 12.82 -28.89
CA HIS A 278 -6.79 12.07 -29.66
C HIS A 278 -8.12 11.93 -28.86
N PRO A 279 -9.30 12.12 -29.49
CA PRO A 279 -10.59 12.07 -28.79
C PRO A 279 -10.86 10.74 -28.07
N ARG A 280 -10.40 9.60 -28.64
CA ARG A 280 -10.56 8.28 -28.03
C ARG A 280 -9.79 8.18 -26.71
N TYR A 281 -8.53 8.59 -26.68
CA TYR A 281 -7.73 8.61 -25.46
C TYR A 281 -8.34 9.57 -24.42
N THR A 282 -8.70 10.78 -24.85
CA THR A 282 -9.31 11.79 -23.96
C THR A 282 -10.62 11.29 -23.33
N ALA A 283 -11.46 10.57 -24.08
CA ALA A 283 -12.70 10.00 -23.56
C ALA A 283 -12.43 8.93 -22.49
N VAL A 284 -11.42 8.07 -22.70
CA VAL A 284 -11.02 7.05 -21.72
C VAL A 284 -10.43 7.70 -20.46
N MET A 285 -9.57 8.70 -20.59
CA MET A 285 -8.97 9.37 -19.43
C MET A 285 -10.00 10.16 -18.61
N LYS A 286 -10.99 10.79 -19.23
CA LYS A 286 -12.11 11.43 -18.52
C LYS A 286 -12.89 10.44 -17.65
N LYS A 287 -12.94 9.17 -18.05
CA LYS A 287 -13.57 8.09 -17.28
C LYS A 287 -12.67 7.59 -16.15
N TYR A 288 -11.38 7.37 -16.40
CA TYR A 288 -10.49 6.74 -15.42
C TYR A 288 -9.81 7.69 -14.43
N LEU A 289 -9.58 8.96 -14.77
CA LEU A 289 -8.95 9.91 -13.82
C LEU A 289 -9.73 10.02 -12.49
N PRO A 290 -11.07 10.17 -12.48
CA PRO A 290 -11.83 10.15 -11.22
C PRO A 290 -11.73 8.82 -10.49
N VAL A 291 -11.62 7.70 -11.21
CA VAL A 291 -11.45 6.37 -10.59
C VAL A 291 -10.09 6.31 -9.89
N PHE A 292 -9.02 6.69 -10.59
CA PHE A 292 -7.66 6.70 -10.05
C PHE A 292 -7.54 7.59 -8.81
N ASP A 293 -8.10 8.79 -8.86
CA ASP A 293 -8.18 9.71 -7.71
C ASP A 293 -8.93 9.07 -6.53
N ASN A 294 -10.15 8.58 -6.76
CA ASN A 294 -10.96 7.95 -5.71
C ASN A 294 -10.34 6.67 -5.11
N THR A 295 -9.46 5.99 -5.84
CA THR A 295 -8.72 4.82 -5.37
C THR A 295 -7.37 5.16 -4.72
N GLY A 296 -6.93 6.42 -4.77
CA GLY A 296 -5.64 6.87 -4.23
C GLY A 296 -4.45 6.57 -5.13
N LEU A 297 -4.69 6.21 -6.40
CA LEU A 297 -3.63 5.88 -7.35
C LEU A 297 -2.92 7.13 -7.91
N LEU A 298 -3.52 8.31 -7.72
CA LEU A 298 -2.91 9.61 -8.01
C LEU A 298 -2.24 10.24 -6.77
N ASP A 299 -2.44 9.66 -5.58
CA ASP A 299 -1.85 10.12 -4.31
C ASP A 299 -0.40 9.65 -4.20
N LEU A 300 0.39 9.85 -5.25
CA LEU A 300 1.83 9.64 -5.19
C LEU A 300 2.38 10.74 -4.27
N GLU A 301 2.91 10.35 -3.11
CA GLU A 301 3.88 11.22 -2.44
C GLU A 301 4.92 11.54 -3.49
N ALA A 302 5.10 12.83 -3.79
CA ALA A 302 6.18 13.26 -4.66
C ALA A 302 7.46 12.79 -3.98
N ASP A 303 7.92 11.60 -4.36
CA ASP A 303 9.17 11.11 -3.87
C ASP A 303 10.18 12.16 -4.33
N SER A 304 10.74 12.86 -3.35
CA SER A 304 11.73 13.91 -3.58
C SER A 304 12.90 13.40 -4.42
N ASN A 305 13.05 12.07 -4.51
CA ASN A 305 13.96 11.38 -5.40
C ASN A 305 13.61 11.57 -6.88
N PHE A 306 12.36 11.43 -7.32
CA PHE A 306 12.01 11.48 -8.75
C PHE A 306 12.21 12.88 -9.37
N SER A 307 11.94 13.94 -8.59
CA SER A 307 12.23 15.31 -8.99
C SER A 307 13.74 15.64 -8.96
N ARG A 308 14.53 14.95 -8.13
CA ARG A 308 16.00 15.08 -8.07
C ARG A 308 16.71 14.29 -9.18
N VAL A 309 16.15 13.18 -9.66
CA VAL A 309 16.68 12.40 -10.80
C VAL A 309 16.72 13.25 -12.09
N MET A 310 15.75 14.15 -12.25
CA MET A 310 15.66 15.08 -13.39
C MET A 310 16.49 16.37 -13.21
N ALA A 311 17.17 16.56 -12.07
CA ALA A 311 17.96 17.76 -11.83
C ALA A 311 19.37 17.64 -12.44
N TYR A 312 19.81 18.74 -13.05
CA TYR A 312 21.13 18.91 -13.65
C TYR A 312 22.27 18.88 -12.61
N ASN A 313 23.35 18.16 -12.91
CA ASN A 313 24.53 18.04 -12.06
C ASN A 313 25.54 19.15 -12.39
N LYS A 314 25.87 20.02 -11.42
CA LYS A 314 26.72 21.21 -11.65
C LYS A 314 28.19 20.87 -11.99
N ASP A 315 28.64 19.64 -11.74
CA ASP A 315 29.97 19.13 -12.05
C ASP A 315 30.15 18.78 -13.54
N GLU A 316 29.09 18.78 -14.36
CA GLU A 316 29.20 18.62 -15.82
C GLU A 316 29.98 19.76 -16.51
N MET A 317 30.12 20.92 -15.87
CA MET A 317 30.81 22.09 -16.45
C MET A 317 32.28 22.22 -16.05
N ASN A 318 32.72 21.54 -14.98
CA ASN A 318 34.05 21.73 -14.40
C ASN A 318 34.77 20.40 -14.30
N ALA A 319 35.97 20.32 -14.88
CA ALA A 319 36.77 19.10 -14.85
C ALA A 319 37.18 18.72 -13.40
N PRO A 320 37.10 17.43 -13.04
CA PRO A 320 37.60 16.90 -11.78
C PRO A 320 39.05 17.27 -11.47
N LYS A 321 39.38 17.47 -10.18
CA LYS A 321 40.73 17.86 -9.77
C LYS A 321 41.80 16.80 -10.04
N TRP A 322 41.44 15.52 -10.06
CA TRP A 322 42.38 14.43 -10.35
C TRP A 322 42.75 14.33 -11.83
N MET A 323 42.02 15.03 -12.72
CA MET A 323 42.30 15.06 -14.16
C MET A 323 43.38 16.10 -14.45
N ASP A 324 44.56 15.88 -13.88
CA ASP A 324 45.69 16.82 -13.87
C ASP A 324 46.85 16.37 -14.79
N GLU A 325 47.97 17.09 -14.72
CA GLU A 325 49.19 16.81 -15.49
C GLU A 325 49.67 15.36 -15.29
N ALA A 326 49.67 14.87 -14.05
CA ALA A 326 50.17 13.54 -13.71
C ALA A 326 49.25 12.44 -14.27
N PHE A 327 47.93 12.65 -14.23
CA PHE A 327 46.98 11.75 -14.86
C PHE A 327 47.23 11.65 -16.38
N PHE A 328 47.35 12.78 -17.08
CA PHE A 328 47.59 12.77 -18.52
C PHE A 328 48.97 12.24 -18.89
N GLU A 329 50.02 12.49 -18.10
CA GLU A 329 51.33 11.84 -18.28
C GLU A 329 51.18 10.32 -18.30
N LYS A 330 50.46 9.74 -17.33
CA LYS A 330 50.25 8.29 -17.24
C LYS A 330 49.44 7.73 -18.42
N VAL A 331 48.39 8.44 -18.84
CA VAL A 331 47.59 8.08 -20.02
C VAL A 331 48.49 8.05 -21.27
N LEU A 332 49.33 9.08 -21.43
CA LEU A 332 50.17 9.24 -22.61
C LEU A 332 51.39 8.33 -22.61
N GLN A 333 52.00 8.04 -21.46
CA GLN A 333 53.06 7.04 -21.33
C GLN A 333 52.61 5.67 -21.85
N LYS A 334 51.39 5.26 -21.49
CA LYS A 334 50.78 4.01 -21.97
C LYS A 334 50.42 4.08 -23.46
N THR A 335 49.88 5.21 -23.92
CA THR A 335 49.46 5.40 -25.31
C THR A 335 50.63 5.44 -26.29
N GLU A 336 51.70 6.15 -25.93
CA GLU A 336 52.90 6.33 -26.77
C GLU A 336 53.94 5.22 -26.57
N ASN A 337 53.70 4.35 -25.58
CA ASN A 337 54.64 3.34 -25.10
C ASN A 337 56.02 3.97 -24.85
N ASP A 338 56.04 5.00 -24.00
CA ASP A 338 57.21 5.80 -23.63
C ASP A 338 57.09 6.29 -22.19
N ASP A 339 57.83 5.67 -21.29
CA ASP A 339 57.80 5.98 -19.85
C ASP A 339 58.35 7.38 -19.52
N PHE A 340 59.00 8.06 -20.48
CA PHE A 340 59.59 9.38 -20.29
C PHE A 340 58.74 10.54 -20.82
N VAL A 341 57.48 10.29 -21.19
CA VAL A 341 56.56 11.34 -21.62
C VAL A 341 56.36 12.37 -20.52
N LYS A 342 56.50 13.66 -20.90
CA LYS A 342 56.25 14.81 -20.04
C LYS A 342 55.18 15.72 -20.61
N VAL A 343 54.10 15.93 -19.87
CA VAL A 343 53.04 16.88 -20.27
C VAL A 343 53.57 18.28 -20.03
N THR A 344 53.43 19.16 -21.02
CA THR A 344 53.90 20.55 -20.92
C THR A 344 52.76 21.54 -20.73
N ASP A 345 51.55 21.19 -21.18
CA ASP A 345 50.35 22.04 -21.11
C ASP A 345 49.10 21.19 -21.41
N PHE A 346 47.94 21.53 -20.83
CA PHE A 346 46.67 20.89 -21.19
C PHE A 346 45.47 21.81 -20.95
N THR A 347 44.39 21.57 -21.68
CA THR A 347 43.11 22.29 -21.52
C THR A 347 41.96 21.30 -21.53
N ILE A 348 41.05 21.41 -20.57
CA ILE A 348 39.86 20.56 -20.46
C ILE A 348 38.61 21.41 -20.62
N VAL A 349 37.69 20.95 -21.46
CA VAL A 349 36.36 21.55 -21.66
C VAL A 349 35.29 20.47 -21.62
N PRO A 350 34.02 20.80 -21.33
CA PRO A 350 32.91 19.86 -21.45
C PRO A 350 32.85 19.25 -22.86
N GLY A 351 32.63 17.94 -22.93
CA GLY A 351 32.60 17.16 -24.18
C GLY A 351 31.27 17.23 -24.94
N SER A 352 30.20 17.70 -24.30
CA SER A 352 28.83 17.79 -24.81
C SER A 352 28.02 18.91 -24.13
N LYS A 353 26.74 19.10 -24.50
CA LYS A 353 25.88 20.12 -23.87
C LYS A 353 25.34 19.59 -22.51
N PRO A 354 25.05 20.51 -21.57
CA PRO A 354 24.37 20.19 -20.30
C PRO A 354 23.14 19.30 -20.49
N GLY A 355 23.11 18.12 -19.85
CA GLY A 355 21.96 17.21 -19.87
C GLY A 355 21.87 16.23 -21.04
N ASP A 356 22.81 16.24 -22.00
CA ASP A 356 22.80 15.31 -23.15
C ASP A 356 23.14 13.85 -22.75
N HIS A 357 23.69 13.61 -21.55
CA HIS A 357 24.21 12.30 -21.14
C HIS A 357 23.71 11.89 -19.75
N PHE A 358 22.89 10.85 -19.71
CA PHE A 358 22.18 10.42 -18.49
C PHE A 358 23.02 9.57 -17.52
N ALA A 359 24.05 8.84 -18.03
CA ALA A 359 24.79 7.83 -17.28
C ALA A 359 26.31 8.08 -17.14
N SER A 360 26.83 9.25 -17.57
CA SER A 360 28.26 9.58 -17.49
C SER A 360 28.53 11.06 -17.76
N ILE A 361 29.62 11.62 -17.23
CA ILE A 361 30.14 12.95 -17.59
C ILE A 361 31.24 12.80 -18.64
N ILE A 362 31.23 13.65 -19.67
CA ILE A 362 32.20 13.62 -20.77
C ILE A 362 32.99 14.93 -20.79
N PHE A 363 34.32 14.82 -20.77
CA PHE A 363 35.24 15.93 -20.99
C PHE A 363 36.06 15.73 -22.24
N ARG A 364 36.41 16.83 -22.92
CA ARG A 364 37.43 16.87 -23.96
C ARG A 364 38.68 17.51 -23.40
N ALA A 365 39.80 16.80 -23.45
CA ALA A 365 41.10 17.28 -23.02
C ALA A 365 42.04 17.42 -24.22
N VAL A 366 42.60 18.60 -24.45
CA VAL A 366 43.68 18.81 -25.42
C VAL A 366 44.97 18.91 -24.64
N VAL A 367 45.87 17.94 -24.84
CA VAL A 367 47.11 17.77 -24.05
C VAL A 367 48.32 17.94 -24.96
N LYS A 368 49.26 18.82 -24.57
CA LYS A 368 50.58 18.98 -25.18
C LYS A 368 51.63 18.29 -24.32
N PHE A 369 52.50 17.51 -24.96
CA PHE A 369 53.52 16.74 -24.27
C PHE A 369 54.79 16.57 -25.09
N VAL A 370 55.88 16.19 -24.42
CA VAL A 370 57.16 15.81 -25.02
C VAL A 370 57.36 14.31 -24.79
N GLY A 371 57.40 13.54 -25.88
CA GLY A 371 57.69 12.10 -25.88
C GLY A 371 58.77 11.79 -26.91
N LYS A 372 59.71 10.90 -26.58
CA LYS A 372 60.87 10.55 -27.42
C LYS A 372 61.64 11.77 -27.96
N GLY A 373 61.71 12.84 -27.15
CA GLY A 373 62.41 14.09 -27.48
C GLY A 373 61.69 15.00 -28.49
N LYS A 374 60.42 14.77 -28.82
CA LYS A 374 59.61 15.60 -29.73
C LYS A 374 58.36 16.13 -29.03
N SER A 375 58.02 17.40 -29.28
CA SER A 375 56.77 17.99 -28.81
C SER A 375 55.61 17.57 -29.71
N LYS A 376 54.49 17.17 -29.09
CA LYS A 376 53.24 16.71 -29.71
C LYS A 376 52.03 17.24 -28.96
N ASP A 377 50.90 17.23 -29.63
CA ASP A 377 49.57 17.57 -29.13
C ASP A 377 48.54 16.49 -29.50
N ILE A 378 47.63 16.19 -28.57
CA ILE A 378 46.57 15.19 -28.74
C ILE A 378 45.25 15.66 -28.11
N SER A 379 44.14 15.38 -28.79
CA SER A 379 42.78 15.59 -28.24
C SER A 379 42.22 14.26 -27.75
N LEU A 380 41.89 14.20 -26.46
CA LEU A 380 41.34 13.04 -25.77
C LEU A 380 39.88 13.32 -25.36
N ILE A 381 39.06 12.26 -25.35
CA ILE A 381 37.75 12.27 -24.70
C ILE A 381 37.87 11.45 -23.42
N VAL A 382 37.55 12.08 -22.29
CA VAL A 382 37.58 11.46 -20.97
C VAL A 382 36.13 11.30 -20.50
N LYS A 383 35.68 10.07 -20.42
CA LYS A 383 34.36 9.70 -19.90
C LYS A 383 34.54 9.25 -18.45
N THR A 384 33.80 9.83 -17.52
CA THR A 384 33.93 9.54 -16.08
C THR A 384 32.58 9.58 -15.37
N MET A 385 32.54 9.03 -14.16
CA MET A 385 31.37 9.08 -13.29
C MET A 385 31.23 10.46 -12.64
N PRO A 386 30.02 10.90 -12.27
CA PRO A 386 29.82 12.11 -11.48
C PRO A 386 30.60 12.08 -10.15
N GLU A 387 31.20 13.22 -9.77
CA GLU A 387 31.93 13.34 -8.48
C GLU A 387 31.00 13.79 -7.35
N LEU A 388 30.00 14.62 -7.66
CA LEU A 388 29.02 15.10 -6.69
C LEU A 388 28.21 13.93 -6.13
N GLU A 389 28.15 13.82 -4.79
CA GLU A 389 27.32 12.81 -4.12
C GLU A 389 25.84 13.02 -4.41
N GLY A 390 25.13 11.92 -4.65
CA GLY A 390 23.71 11.89 -4.94
C GLY A 390 23.27 10.66 -5.73
N ILE A 391 21.96 10.51 -5.89
CA ILE A 391 21.29 9.28 -6.36
C ILE A 391 21.77 8.80 -7.75
N LYS A 392 22.24 9.69 -8.65
CA LYS A 392 22.85 9.27 -9.93
C LYS A 392 24.19 8.53 -9.74
N LYS A 393 25.00 8.97 -8.77
CA LYS A 393 26.25 8.27 -8.40
C LYS A 393 25.90 6.93 -7.76
N ASP A 394 24.90 6.90 -6.88
CA ASP A 394 24.43 5.68 -6.19
C ASP A 394 23.85 4.63 -7.17
N LEU A 395 23.07 5.07 -8.18
CA LEU A 395 22.54 4.22 -9.26
C LEU A 395 23.63 3.65 -10.19
N LEU A 396 24.75 4.35 -10.31
CA LEU A 396 25.88 3.98 -11.19
C LEU A 396 27.06 3.38 -10.40
N GLU A 397 26.93 3.27 -9.07
CA GLU A 397 28.00 2.92 -8.15
C GLU A 397 28.49 1.48 -8.35
N ASP A 398 27.62 0.60 -8.85
CA ASP A 398 27.95 -0.80 -9.15
C ASP A 398 28.84 -0.95 -10.41
N GLY A 399 29.17 0.14 -11.12
CA GLY A 399 30.23 0.22 -12.14
C GLY A 399 30.06 -0.61 -13.42
N ARG A 400 29.10 -1.53 -13.46
CA ARG A 400 28.92 -2.53 -14.52
C ARG A 400 28.80 -1.93 -15.92
N LEU A 401 28.06 -0.82 -16.08
CA LEU A 401 27.90 -0.15 -17.37
C LEU A 401 29.23 0.37 -17.93
N PHE A 402 30.07 0.99 -17.09
CA PHE A 402 31.39 1.49 -17.48
C PHE A 402 32.39 0.36 -17.72
N GLU A 403 32.31 -0.73 -16.94
CA GLU A 403 33.17 -1.91 -17.11
C GLU A 403 32.87 -2.66 -18.41
N THR A 404 31.60 -2.84 -18.74
CA THR A 404 31.15 -3.44 -20.01
C THR A 404 31.58 -2.56 -21.19
N GLU A 405 31.43 -1.25 -21.09
CA GLU A 405 31.87 -0.31 -22.13
C GLU A 405 33.39 -0.31 -22.31
N ALA A 406 34.17 -0.27 -21.22
CA ALA A 406 35.63 -0.33 -21.28
C ALA A 406 36.14 -1.66 -21.86
N THR A 407 35.50 -2.78 -21.50
CA THR A 407 35.84 -4.12 -22.03
C THR A 407 35.61 -4.19 -23.54
N MET A 408 34.54 -3.56 -24.05
CA MET A 408 34.27 -3.47 -25.48
C MET A 408 35.42 -2.82 -26.24
N TYR A 409 35.90 -1.66 -25.79
CA TYR A 409 36.99 -0.98 -26.48
C TYR A 409 38.38 -1.58 -26.23
N ASN A 410 38.62 -2.19 -25.06
CA ASN A 410 39.94 -2.72 -24.68
C ASN A 410 40.21 -4.12 -25.24
N ALA A 411 39.19 -4.98 -25.30
CA ALA A 411 39.36 -6.40 -25.60
C ALA A 411 38.59 -6.83 -26.85
N VAL A 412 37.34 -6.40 -26.99
CA VAL A 412 36.44 -6.92 -28.03
C VAL A 412 36.73 -6.27 -29.39
N LEU A 413 36.67 -4.94 -29.49
CA LEU A 413 36.87 -4.22 -30.75
C LEU A 413 38.25 -4.47 -31.39
N PRO A 414 39.37 -4.54 -30.64
CA PRO A 414 40.67 -4.88 -31.23
C PRO A 414 40.71 -6.27 -31.87
N GLU A 415 40.05 -7.27 -31.27
CA GLU A 415 39.96 -8.62 -31.84
C GLU A 415 39.02 -8.65 -33.05
N VAL A 416 37.91 -7.90 -33.01
CA VAL A 416 37.03 -7.73 -34.18
C VAL A 416 37.77 -7.05 -35.33
N HIS A 417 38.56 -6.00 -35.09
CA HIS A 417 39.38 -5.37 -36.13
C HIS A 417 40.46 -6.31 -36.69
N LYS A 418 41.00 -7.23 -35.89
CA LYS A 418 41.92 -8.28 -36.39
C LYS A 418 41.19 -9.27 -37.30
N LEU A 419 39.97 -9.68 -36.93
CA LEU A 419 39.14 -10.57 -37.73
C LEU A 419 38.72 -9.92 -39.05
N LEU A 420 38.30 -8.64 -39.02
CA LEU A 420 37.96 -7.88 -40.22
C LEU A 420 39.17 -7.73 -41.14
N ARG A 421 40.35 -7.36 -40.61
CA ARG A 421 41.58 -7.28 -41.40
C ARG A 421 42.01 -8.62 -41.98
N ALA A 422 41.82 -9.72 -41.25
CA ALA A 422 42.06 -11.06 -41.75
C ALA A 422 41.10 -11.45 -42.90
N ALA A 423 39.91 -10.85 -42.94
CA ALA A 423 38.94 -10.99 -44.03
C ALA A 423 39.14 -9.98 -45.17
N GLY A 424 40.17 -9.11 -45.10
CA GLY A 424 40.44 -8.08 -46.10
C GLY A 424 39.62 -6.79 -45.94
N ASP A 425 38.98 -6.60 -44.80
CA ASP A 425 38.17 -5.42 -44.46
C ASP A 425 38.90 -4.55 -43.42
N ASP A 426 39.21 -3.32 -43.82
CA ASP A 426 39.92 -2.34 -42.98
C ASP A 426 38.97 -1.42 -42.19
N THR A 427 37.68 -1.76 -42.07
CA THR A 427 36.68 -0.96 -41.36
C THR A 427 37.02 -0.79 -39.87
N VAL A 428 37.00 0.46 -39.41
CA VAL A 428 37.24 0.83 -38.01
C VAL A 428 35.91 1.11 -37.30
N LEU A 429 35.45 0.13 -36.53
CA LEU A 429 34.15 0.13 -35.83
C LEU A 429 34.05 0.98 -34.55
N GLY A 430 35.06 1.80 -34.24
CA GLY A 430 34.98 2.67 -33.06
C GLY A 430 36.30 3.33 -32.67
N PRO A 431 36.25 4.32 -31.76
CA PRO A 431 37.44 4.95 -31.22
C PRO A 431 38.34 3.96 -30.47
N SER A 432 39.64 4.21 -30.46
CA SER A 432 40.60 3.41 -29.67
C SER A 432 40.60 3.86 -28.21
N LEU A 433 40.47 2.92 -27.28
CA LEU A 433 40.64 3.20 -25.86
C LEU A 433 42.12 3.31 -25.53
N HIS A 434 42.53 4.52 -25.14
CA HIS A 434 43.92 4.83 -24.80
C HIS A 434 44.28 4.45 -23.37
N TYR A 435 43.34 4.58 -22.43
CA TYR A 435 43.56 4.31 -21.02
C TYR A 435 42.23 4.00 -20.31
N PHE A 436 42.28 3.10 -19.32
CA PHE A 436 41.16 2.77 -18.44
C PHE A 436 41.69 2.48 -17.03
N SER A 437 40.98 2.98 -16.02
CA SER A 437 41.19 2.69 -14.60
C SER A 437 39.85 2.64 -13.90
N LYS A 438 39.66 1.67 -12.98
CA LYS A 438 38.48 1.61 -12.10
C LYS A 438 38.53 2.66 -10.99
N ASN A 439 39.72 3.16 -10.67
CA ASN A 439 39.92 4.17 -9.65
C ASN A 439 40.98 5.16 -10.13
N PRO A 440 40.60 6.34 -10.66
CA PRO A 440 41.57 7.34 -11.11
C PRO A 440 42.39 7.90 -9.94
N LEU A 441 41.89 7.76 -8.70
CA LEU A 441 42.54 8.17 -7.45
C LEU A 441 43.55 7.16 -6.87
N ASP A 442 43.76 5.99 -7.47
CA ASP A 442 44.73 4.98 -7.01
C ASP A 442 46.20 5.45 -7.08
N TYR A 443 46.47 6.69 -7.49
CA TYR A 443 47.76 7.34 -7.27
C TYR A 443 47.93 7.89 -5.84
N GLN A 444 46.84 8.09 -5.08
CA GLN A 444 46.88 8.69 -3.74
C GLN A 444 46.43 7.77 -2.59
N LEU A 445 45.78 6.64 -2.86
CA LEU A 445 45.26 5.75 -1.80
C LEU A 445 45.81 4.33 -1.91
N SER A 446 47.12 4.19 -1.73
CA SER A 446 47.70 2.91 -1.34
C SER A 446 47.78 2.84 0.19
N CYS A 447 46.98 1.93 0.74
CA CYS A 447 47.10 1.31 2.07
C CYS A 447 46.57 2.14 3.27
N TRP A 448 45.66 1.52 4.07
CA TRP A 448 45.29 1.83 5.48
C TRP A 448 43.92 2.44 5.85
N GLY A 449 42.85 2.27 5.05
CA GLY A 449 41.49 2.54 5.57
C GLY A 449 41.07 1.60 6.72
N THR A 450 41.36 0.31 6.59
CA THR A 450 40.83 -0.74 7.48
C THR A 450 41.52 -0.83 8.85
N PRO A 451 42.86 -0.81 8.97
CA PRO A 451 43.48 -1.13 10.26
C PRO A 451 43.47 0.04 11.26
N ALA A 452 43.44 1.29 10.79
CA ALA A 452 43.31 2.46 11.68
C ALA A 452 41.92 2.49 12.34
N ILE A 453 40.88 2.10 11.59
CA ILE A 453 39.51 1.94 12.09
C ILE A 453 39.44 0.78 13.10
N ASP A 454 40.03 -0.37 12.80
CA ASP A 454 40.06 -1.53 13.71
C ASP A 454 40.78 -1.24 15.03
N ILE A 455 41.87 -0.46 15.00
CA ILE A 455 42.60 -0.03 16.20
C ILE A 455 41.74 0.92 17.05
N ILE A 456 41.09 1.91 16.43
CA ILE A 456 40.19 2.84 17.14
C ILE A 456 39.02 2.07 17.78
N TYR A 457 38.45 1.11 17.04
CA TYR A 457 37.35 0.30 17.54
C TYR A 457 37.76 -0.58 18.72
N SER A 458 38.93 -1.24 18.63
CA SER A 458 39.46 -2.10 19.68
C SER A 458 39.85 -1.32 20.95
N LEU A 459 40.39 -0.11 20.81
CA LEU A 459 40.70 0.77 21.93
C LEU A 459 39.46 1.22 22.71
N TYR A 460 38.30 1.32 22.05
CA TYR A 460 37.05 1.77 22.67
C TYR A 460 36.16 0.63 23.18
N GLN A 461 36.34 -0.60 22.71
CA GLN A 461 35.56 -1.76 23.18
C GLN A 461 36.28 -2.65 24.19
N ALA A 462 37.61 -2.79 24.09
CA ALA A 462 38.34 -3.83 24.83
C ALA A 462 39.24 -3.30 25.96
N VAL A 463 39.37 -1.98 26.10
CA VAL A 463 40.30 -1.34 27.06
C VAL A 463 39.53 -0.38 27.95
N SER A 464 39.77 -0.41 29.26
CA SER A 464 39.11 0.52 30.19
C SER A 464 39.48 1.97 29.86
N VAL A 465 38.57 2.91 30.10
CA VAL A 465 38.77 4.34 29.81
C VAL A 465 40.09 4.86 30.41
N GLU A 466 40.38 4.50 31.66
CA GLU A 466 41.60 4.91 32.37
C GLU A 466 42.88 4.33 31.73
N THR A 467 42.85 3.08 31.27
CA THR A 467 44.01 2.45 30.60
C THR A 467 44.20 3.02 29.20
N ARG A 468 43.11 3.23 28.47
CA ARG A 468 43.11 3.81 27.12
C ARG A 468 43.69 5.22 27.13
N ASP A 469 43.27 6.07 28.06
CA ASP A 469 43.68 7.48 28.08
C ASP A 469 45.13 7.64 28.55
N ASN A 470 45.60 6.79 29.48
CA ASN A 470 46.97 6.86 30.02
C ASN A 470 48.02 6.10 29.19
N HIS A 471 47.64 5.06 28.44
CA HIS A 471 48.57 4.19 27.70
C HIS A 471 48.28 4.09 26.19
N ARG A 472 47.50 5.04 25.63
CA ARG A 472 47.06 5.05 24.22
C ARG A 472 48.19 4.79 23.23
N ASP A 473 49.29 5.50 23.39
CA ASP A 473 50.40 5.50 22.44
C ASP A 473 51.23 4.21 22.51
N GLU A 474 51.28 3.58 23.69
CA GLU A 474 51.91 2.27 23.91
C GLU A 474 51.07 1.15 23.28
N LEU A 475 49.74 1.24 23.38
CA LEU A 475 48.80 0.28 22.78
C LEU A 475 48.79 0.36 21.25
N ILE A 476 48.83 1.56 20.67
CA ILE A 476 48.94 1.75 19.21
C ILE A 476 50.23 1.15 18.69
N LYS A 477 51.34 1.35 19.42
CA LYS A 477 52.63 0.75 19.07
C LYS A 477 52.60 -0.78 19.18
N PHE A 478 52.02 -1.33 20.24
CA PHE A 478 51.88 -2.78 20.42
C PHE A 478 51.10 -3.42 19.26
N TYR A 479 49.98 -2.82 18.85
CA TYR A 479 49.19 -3.28 17.72
C TYR A 479 49.95 -3.20 16.39
N TYR A 480 50.70 -2.12 16.17
CA TYR A 480 51.54 -1.98 15.00
C TYR A 480 52.65 -3.04 14.96
N ASP A 481 53.29 -3.35 16.09
CA ASP A 481 54.35 -4.35 16.17
C ASP A 481 53.79 -5.77 15.89
N GLU A 482 52.63 -6.12 16.44
CA GLU A 482 51.93 -7.39 16.16
C GLU A 482 51.51 -7.49 14.68
N PHE A 483 50.95 -6.41 14.13
CA PHE A 483 50.59 -6.34 12.72
C PHE A 483 51.83 -6.47 11.83
N ALA A 484 52.90 -5.74 12.10
CA ALA A 484 54.13 -5.80 11.30
C ALA A 484 54.79 -7.19 11.36
N ASN A 485 54.69 -7.87 12.51
CA ASN A 485 55.14 -9.26 12.66
C ASN A 485 54.28 -10.25 11.88
N ALA A 486 52.95 -10.07 11.90
CA ALA A 486 52.03 -10.87 11.08
C ALA A 486 52.25 -10.61 9.57
N PHE A 487 52.48 -9.36 9.18
CA PHE A 487 52.69 -8.96 7.79
C PHE A 487 54.01 -9.50 7.21
N LYS A 488 55.07 -9.57 8.02
CA LYS A 488 56.34 -10.22 7.62
C LYS A 488 56.23 -11.72 7.38
N LYS A 489 55.19 -12.39 7.91
CA LYS A 489 54.97 -13.83 7.75
C LYS A 489 54.34 -14.21 6.41
N PHE A 490 53.77 -13.24 5.68
CA PHE A 490 53.11 -13.46 4.40
C PHE A 490 53.77 -12.54 3.36
N ASP A 491 54.49 -13.11 2.40
CA ASP A 491 55.33 -12.34 1.47
C ASP A 491 54.51 -11.59 0.41
N TYR A 492 54.02 -10.40 0.78
CA TYR A 492 53.16 -9.55 -0.06
C TYR A 492 53.92 -8.56 -0.96
N GLY A 493 55.27 -8.59 -1.00
CA GLY A 493 56.07 -7.76 -1.92
C GLY A 493 55.96 -6.23 -1.75
N GLN A 494 55.29 -5.73 -0.72
CA GLN A 494 55.13 -4.30 -0.42
C GLN A 494 55.92 -3.87 0.83
N LYS A 495 56.37 -2.61 0.86
CA LYS A 495 57.16 -2.03 1.97
C LYS A 495 56.22 -1.64 3.12
N ILE A 496 56.44 -2.17 4.32
CA ILE A 496 55.63 -1.85 5.52
C ILE A 496 55.81 -0.36 5.86
N PRO A 497 54.73 0.45 5.91
CA PRO A 497 54.80 1.86 6.32
C PRO A 497 55.25 2.02 7.77
N SER A 498 55.78 3.18 8.15
CA SER A 498 56.33 3.37 9.50
C SER A 498 55.24 3.60 10.55
N LEU A 499 55.57 3.35 11.82
CA LEU A 499 54.68 3.67 12.96
C LEU A 499 54.23 5.15 12.96
N THR A 500 55.07 6.04 12.43
CA THR A 500 54.75 7.47 12.28
C THR A 500 53.60 7.69 11.30
N ASP A 501 53.57 6.93 10.20
CA ASP A 501 52.55 7.05 9.16
C ASP A 501 51.18 6.55 9.67
N LEU A 502 51.17 5.46 10.46
CA LEU A 502 49.94 4.96 11.09
C LEU A 502 49.32 5.97 12.07
N ARG A 503 50.14 6.69 12.83
CA ARG A 503 49.67 7.71 13.78
C ARG A 503 49.00 8.89 13.09
N VAL A 504 49.51 9.29 11.93
CA VAL A 504 48.90 10.33 11.10
C VAL A 504 47.50 9.89 10.64
N GLU A 505 47.35 8.63 10.24
CA GLU A 505 46.07 8.12 9.74
C GLU A 505 45.02 7.93 10.85
N ILE A 506 45.41 7.46 12.04
CA ILE A 506 44.54 7.45 13.23
C ILE A 506 44.05 8.87 13.55
N THR A 507 44.90 9.88 13.40
CA THR A 507 44.53 11.29 13.64
C THR A 507 43.49 11.79 12.64
N LYS A 508 43.56 11.37 11.36
CA LYS A 508 42.56 11.71 10.34
C LYS A 508 41.19 11.07 10.60
N CYS A 509 41.16 9.93 11.30
CA CYS A 509 39.92 9.26 11.71
C CYS A 509 39.29 9.84 13.00
N GLY A 510 39.73 11.01 13.48
CA GLY A 510 39.28 11.61 14.75
C GLY A 510 37.76 11.86 14.86
N HIS A 511 37.03 11.92 13.74
CA HIS A 511 35.57 12.01 13.73
C HIS A 511 34.89 10.72 14.24
N LEU A 512 35.46 9.56 13.93
CA LEU A 512 34.99 8.26 14.43
C LEU A 512 35.28 8.11 15.93
N GLU A 513 36.41 8.63 16.38
CA GLU A 513 36.80 8.65 17.80
C GLU A 513 35.85 9.56 18.61
N ALA A 514 35.47 10.72 18.07
CA ALA A 514 34.46 11.61 18.67
C ALA A 514 33.05 10.98 18.71
N PHE A 515 32.67 10.25 17.65
CA PHE A 515 31.41 9.51 17.60
C PHE A 515 31.36 8.41 18.67
N LEU A 516 32.38 7.56 18.76
CA LEU A 516 32.44 6.48 19.75
C LEU A 516 32.53 7.02 21.19
N ALA A 517 33.29 8.10 21.42
CA ALA A 517 33.35 8.76 22.72
C ALA A 517 31.99 9.35 23.14
N THR A 518 31.22 9.96 22.23
CA THR A 518 29.93 10.57 22.58
C THR A 518 28.79 9.56 22.69
N THR A 519 28.85 8.45 21.94
CA THR A 519 27.81 7.42 21.96
C THR A 519 27.99 6.42 23.12
N PHE A 520 29.22 6.08 23.52
CA PHE A 520 29.47 4.99 24.48
C PHE A 520 29.95 5.43 25.89
N LEU A 521 30.53 6.62 26.10
CA LEU A 521 30.84 7.11 27.46
C LEU A 521 29.63 7.21 28.41
N PRO A 522 28.40 7.57 27.95
CA PRO A 522 27.24 7.66 28.83
C PRO A 522 26.80 6.31 29.42
N TRP A 523 27.24 5.19 28.85
CA TRP A 523 26.82 3.85 29.27
C TRP A 523 27.75 3.18 30.30
N PHE A 524 29.00 3.63 30.44
CA PHE A 524 29.98 3.03 31.35
C PHE A 524 30.28 3.87 32.61
N MET A 525 29.66 5.05 32.75
CA MET A 525 29.90 5.99 33.86
C MET A 525 28.74 6.09 34.86
N LEU A 526 27.78 5.16 34.87
CA LEU A 526 26.65 5.20 35.81
C LEU A 526 26.53 3.89 36.58
N THR A 527 26.70 3.96 37.91
CA THR A 527 26.35 2.88 38.82
C THR A 527 24.85 2.94 39.15
N PRO A 528 24.19 1.80 39.44
CA PRO A 528 22.74 1.73 39.65
C PRO A 528 22.17 2.54 40.83
N ASP A 529 23.01 3.13 41.69
CA ASP A 529 22.59 3.87 42.88
C ASP A 529 22.57 5.40 42.72
N GLU A 530 22.92 5.94 41.53
CA GLU A 530 22.96 7.39 41.29
C GLU A 530 21.81 7.91 40.41
N LEU A 531 20.83 7.05 40.07
CA LEU A 531 19.62 7.45 39.35
C LEU A 531 18.36 7.12 40.16
N MET A 532 18.12 7.90 41.22
CA MET A 532 16.84 8.31 41.86
C MET A 532 17.17 8.79 43.30
N PRO A 533 16.78 10.00 43.78
CA PRO A 533 15.50 10.69 43.53
C PRO A 533 15.55 12.24 43.42
N GLN A 534 14.70 12.87 42.58
CA GLN A 534 14.18 14.24 42.80
C GLN A 534 13.07 14.66 41.80
N ILE A 535 11.81 14.32 42.14
CA ILE A 535 10.63 15.11 41.74
C ILE A 535 9.77 15.27 43.00
N CYS A 536 9.37 16.53 43.25
CA CYS A 536 8.38 17.02 44.21
C CYS A 536 8.78 17.06 45.70
N GLN A 537 9.38 18.18 46.10
CA GLN A 537 9.12 18.78 47.42
C GLN A 537 7.69 19.31 47.46
N SER A 538 6.95 18.82 48.44
CA SER A 538 5.59 19.19 48.78
C SER A 538 5.52 20.61 49.34
N SER A 539 4.42 21.27 48.98
CA SER A 539 3.88 22.49 49.56
C SER A 539 3.81 22.40 51.09
N GLY A 540 4.42 23.36 51.78
CA GLY A 540 4.13 23.66 53.17
C GLY A 540 3.00 24.68 53.25
N THR A 541 1.94 24.36 54.00
CA THR A 541 1.28 25.18 55.02
C THR A 541 0.12 24.36 55.59
N ASP A 542 0.34 23.72 56.73
CA ASP A 542 -0.73 23.21 57.59
C ASP A 542 -1.17 24.35 58.52
N ILE A 543 -2.46 24.70 58.47
CA ILE A 543 -3.16 25.40 59.55
C ILE A 543 -3.98 24.32 60.24
N GLU A 544 -3.56 23.92 61.44
CA GLU A 544 -4.35 23.08 62.33
C GLU A 544 -5.61 23.83 62.77
N ILE A 545 -6.78 23.32 62.37
CA ILE A 545 -8.06 23.64 63.01
C ILE A 545 -8.42 22.44 63.87
N ASP A 546 -8.45 22.67 65.19
CA ASP A 546 -8.89 21.71 66.20
C ASP A 546 -10.40 21.43 66.05
N LEU A 547 -10.74 20.23 65.60
CA LEU A 547 -12.11 19.74 65.38
C LEU A 547 -12.80 19.26 66.67
N SER A 548 -12.24 19.51 67.85
CA SER A 548 -12.74 18.97 69.12
C SER A 548 -13.69 19.89 69.92
N SER A 549 -14.04 21.08 69.41
CA SER A 549 -15.01 21.96 70.09
C SER A 549 -16.20 22.36 69.22
N ALA A 550 -17.39 22.42 69.85
CA ALA A 550 -18.67 22.70 69.20
C ALA A 550 -18.77 24.08 68.53
N GLU A 551 -17.85 25.01 68.82
CA GLU A 551 -17.80 26.34 68.18
C GLU A 551 -17.21 26.32 66.75
N GLY A 552 -16.52 25.24 66.35
CA GLY A 552 -15.99 25.08 64.98
C GLY A 552 -17.05 24.70 63.93
N TRP A 553 -18.10 23.98 64.34
CA TRP A 553 -19.20 23.59 63.44
C TRP A 553 -20.17 24.75 63.16
N GLU A 554 -20.30 25.70 64.08
CA GLU A 554 -21.23 26.84 63.92
C GLU A 554 -20.69 27.95 63.00
N LYS A 555 -19.38 27.99 62.68
CA LYS A 555 -18.80 29.00 61.76
C LYS A 555 -18.63 28.54 60.30
N MET A 556 -18.79 27.26 59.97
CA MET A 556 -18.86 26.79 58.57
C MET A 556 -20.28 26.79 57.99
N ALA A 557 -21.31 26.91 58.83
CA ALA A 557 -22.70 26.89 58.38
C ALA A 557 -23.14 28.18 57.65
N ASP A 558 -22.39 29.29 57.78
CA ASP A 558 -22.85 30.62 57.35
C ASP A 558 -22.15 31.21 56.10
N GLN A 559 -21.29 30.45 55.39
CA GLN A 559 -20.56 31.01 54.22
C GLN A 559 -20.38 30.10 52.98
N ASN A 560 -21.31 29.18 52.66
CA ASN A 560 -21.29 28.54 51.32
C ASN A 560 -22.67 28.44 50.67
N ASP A 561 -22.89 29.35 49.72
CA ASP A 561 -24.11 29.63 48.96
C ASP A 561 -24.27 28.71 47.72
N ASP A 562 -23.83 27.43 47.82
CA ASP A 562 -23.72 26.48 46.69
C ASP A 562 -24.72 25.31 46.73
N PHE A 563 -25.75 25.36 47.59
CA PHE A 563 -26.79 24.34 47.57
C PHE A 563 -27.67 24.44 46.31
N VAL A 564 -27.60 23.43 45.45
CA VAL A 564 -28.55 23.21 44.35
C VAL A 564 -29.78 22.50 44.93
N LYS A 565 -30.90 23.22 45.04
CA LYS A 565 -32.17 22.65 45.50
C LYS A 565 -33.07 22.39 44.31
N VAL A 566 -33.32 21.11 43.99
CA VAL A 566 -34.37 20.73 43.03
C VAL A 566 -35.73 21.09 43.64
N THR A 567 -36.51 21.91 42.93
CA THR A 567 -37.84 22.35 43.37
C THR A 567 -38.95 21.54 42.70
N GLU A 568 -38.71 21.07 41.48
CA GLU A 568 -39.68 20.31 40.69
C GLU A 568 -38.91 19.50 39.65
N PHE A 569 -39.36 18.27 39.37
CA PHE A 569 -38.87 17.51 38.22
C PHE A 569 -40.04 16.77 37.57
N THR A 570 -39.99 16.64 36.24
CA THR A 570 -40.94 15.85 35.46
C THR A 570 -40.19 14.97 34.48
N THR A 571 -40.64 13.73 34.30
CA THR A 571 -40.08 12.78 33.35
C THR A 571 -41.10 12.46 32.27
N THR A 572 -40.63 12.34 31.04
CA THR A 572 -41.39 11.89 29.88
C THR A 572 -40.54 10.89 29.09
N PRO A 573 -41.14 9.99 28.28
CA PRO A 573 -40.37 9.18 27.34
C PRO A 573 -39.46 10.07 26.48
N GLY A 574 -38.18 9.72 26.40
CA GLY A 574 -37.20 10.49 25.63
C GLY A 574 -37.28 10.24 24.12
N SER A 575 -37.82 9.09 23.73
CA SER A 575 -38.00 8.59 22.36
C SER A 575 -39.30 7.77 22.21
N LYS A 576 -39.64 7.35 20.99
CA LYS A 576 -40.85 6.55 20.74
C LYS A 576 -40.63 5.09 21.20
N PRO A 577 -41.69 4.38 21.58
CA PRO A 577 -41.60 2.94 21.87
C PRO A 577 -40.96 2.19 20.68
N GLY A 578 -39.93 1.38 20.96
CA GLY A 578 -39.20 0.60 19.94
C GLY A 578 -37.97 1.28 19.31
N ASP A 579 -37.70 2.57 19.59
CA ASP A 579 -36.54 3.29 19.01
C ASP A 579 -35.17 2.82 19.55
N HIS A 580 -35.12 2.21 20.76
CA HIS A 580 -33.87 1.72 21.36
C HIS A 580 -33.99 0.26 21.80
N PHE A 581 -33.04 -0.56 21.35
CA PHE A 581 -33.06 -1.99 21.60
C PHE A 581 -32.56 -2.35 23.00
N ALA A 582 -31.53 -1.65 23.50
CA ALA A 582 -30.74 -2.05 24.67
C ALA A 582 -30.85 -1.12 25.91
N SER A 583 -31.66 -0.06 25.87
CA SER A 583 -31.79 0.89 26.98
C SER A 583 -33.16 1.56 27.04
N ILE A 584 -33.49 2.12 28.20
CA ILE A 584 -34.64 3.02 28.37
C ILE A 584 -34.13 4.45 28.46
N ILE A 585 -34.75 5.36 27.69
CA ILE A 585 -34.39 6.77 27.64
C ILE A 585 -35.55 7.63 28.11
N PHE A 586 -35.30 8.49 29.10
CA PHE A 586 -36.24 9.47 29.62
C PHE A 586 -35.74 10.88 29.37
N ARG A 587 -36.65 11.80 29.05
CA ARG A 587 -36.40 13.24 29.15
C ARG A 587 -36.84 13.73 30.52
N ALA A 588 -35.91 14.28 31.27
CA ALA A 588 -36.13 14.89 32.58
C ALA A 588 -36.05 16.41 32.48
N VAL A 589 -37.14 17.12 32.79
CA VAL A 589 -37.15 18.58 32.94
C VAL A 589 -37.07 18.88 34.42
N VAL A 590 -35.95 19.48 34.84
CA VAL A 590 -35.63 19.75 36.25
C VAL A 590 -35.63 21.25 36.49
N LYS A 591 -36.48 21.71 37.40
CA LYS A 591 -36.43 23.07 37.95
C LYS A 591 -35.65 23.04 39.26
N PHE A 592 -34.68 23.93 39.39
CA PHE A 592 -33.81 23.98 40.56
C PHE A 592 -33.44 25.42 40.90
N VAL A 593 -33.11 25.64 42.17
CA VAL A 593 -32.54 26.89 42.66
C VAL A 593 -31.06 26.65 42.90
N ALA A 594 -30.20 27.45 42.26
CA ALA A 594 -28.77 27.45 42.48
C ALA A 594 -28.28 28.90 42.61
N LYS A 595 -27.48 29.20 43.63
CA LYS A 595 -27.00 30.57 43.93
C LYS A 595 -28.16 31.58 44.01
N GLY A 596 -29.23 31.20 44.71
CA GLY A 596 -30.46 31.99 44.85
C GLY A 596 -31.29 32.19 43.57
N LYS A 597 -30.88 31.64 42.40
CA LYS A 597 -31.58 31.82 41.11
C LYS A 597 -32.31 30.54 40.71
N SER A 598 -33.61 30.68 40.42
CA SER A 598 -34.38 29.61 39.79
C SER A 598 -33.91 29.39 38.35
N ARG A 599 -33.68 28.14 37.99
CA ARG A 599 -33.23 27.68 36.67
C ARG A 599 -34.01 26.44 36.27
N VAL A 600 -34.10 26.22 34.96
CA VAL A 600 -34.72 25.03 34.38
C VAL A 600 -33.72 24.41 33.43
N ILE A 601 -33.54 23.09 33.50
CA ILE A 601 -32.71 22.32 32.58
C ILE A 601 -33.49 21.13 32.04
N SER A 602 -33.30 20.82 30.76
CA SER A 602 -33.80 19.60 30.12
C SER A 602 -32.64 18.64 29.96
N LEU A 603 -32.81 17.41 30.41
CA LEU A 603 -31.79 16.36 30.45
C LEU A 603 -32.32 15.09 29.81
N ILE A 604 -31.42 14.29 29.24
CA ILE A 604 -31.72 12.95 28.74
C ILE A 604 -31.08 11.93 29.68
N VAL A 605 -31.88 11.03 30.23
CA VAL A 605 -31.45 9.98 31.16
C VAL A 605 -31.54 8.64 30.46
N LYS A 606 -30.41 7.96 30.27
CA LYS A 606 -30.30 6.60 29.72
C LYS A 606 -29.99 5.63 30.86
N THR A 607 -30.78 4.56 30.98
CA THR A 607 -30.64 3.54 32.03
C THR A 607 -30.94 2.13 31.50
N LEU A 608 -30.47 1.11 32.20
CA LEU A 608 -30.79 -0.29 31.90
C LEU A 608 -32.30 -0.57 32.08
N PRO A 609 -32.92 -1.36 31.18
CA PRO A 609 -34.28 -1.86 31.39
C PRO A 609 -34.35 -2.86 32.55
N GLU A 610 -35.47 -2.89 33.29
CA GLU A 610 -35.72 -3.88 34.35
C GLU A 610 -36.32 -5.21 33.84
N LEU A 611 -36.55 -5.36 32.52
CA LEU A 611 -37.31 -6.47 31.92
C LEU A 611 -36.47 -7.74 31.65
N GLU A 612 -37.10 -8.92 31.81
CA GLU A 612 -36.54 -10.24 31.44
C GLU A 612 -36.65 -10.54 29.92
N GLY A 613 -35.73 -11.33 29.36
CA GLY A 613 -35.74 -11.79 27.94
C GLY A 613 -34.39 -11.61 27.20
N ILE A 614 -34.36 -11.76 25.87
CA ILE A 614 -33.15 -11.66 25.00
C ILE A 614 -32.32 -10.39 25.26
N LYS A 615 -32.98 -9.29 25.64
CA LYS A 615 -32.31 -8.02 26.00
C LYS A 615 -31.46 -8.14 27.25
N LYS A 616 -31.84 -8.97 28.22
CA LYS A 616 -31.07 -9.24 29.43
C LYS A 616 -29.79 -10.00 29.08
N ASP A 617 -29.86 -11.03 28.25
CA ASP A 617 -28.70 -11.84 27.83
C ASP A 617 -27.65 -11.01 27.07
N LEU A 618 -28.09 -10.07 26.22
CA LEU A 618 -27.22 -9.08 25.54
C LEU A 618 -26.55 -8.08 26.49
N LEU A 619 -27.13 -7.86 27.67
CA LEU A 619 -26.74 -6.84 28.64
C LEU A 619 -26.15 -7.43 29.94
N GLU A 620 -26.03 -8.76 30.04
CA GLU A 620 -25.82 -9.49 31.30
C GLU A 620 -24.52 -9.12 32.03
N ASP A 621 -23.49 -8.64 31.31
CA ASP A 621 -22.22 -8.23 31.88
C ASP A 621 -22.06 -6.71 32.06
N GLY A 622 -23.02 -5.90 31.60
CA GLY A 622 -22.99 -4.44 31.65
C GLY A 622 -21.86 -3.79 30.84
N ARG A 623 -21.14 -4.54 29.97
CA ARG A 623 -20.00 -4.02 29.21
C ARG A 623 -20.38 -2.97 28.17
N LEU A 624 -21.56 -3.08 27.57
CA LEU A 624 -22.09 -2.09 26.64
C LEU A 624 -22.19 -0.70 27.30
N PHE A 625 -22.76 -0.66 28.51
CA PHE A 625 -22.89 0.58 29.30
C PHE A 625 -21.53 1.08 29.81
N GLU A 626 -20.62 0.18 30.21
CA GLU A 626 -19.27 0.56 30.63
C GLU A 626 -18.46 1.17 29.47
N THR A 627 -18.59 0.59 28.27
CA THR A 627 -17.96 1.08 27.04
C THR A 627 -18.49 2.47 26.69
N GLU A 628 -19.81 2.63 26.65
CA GLU A 628 -20.45 3.93 26.36
C GLU A 628 -20.07 4.99 27.41
N ALA A 629 -20.12 4.65 28.70
CA ALA A 629 -19.71 5.55 29.77
C ALA A 629 -18.25 5.97 29.64
N THR A 630 -17.35 5.04 29.29
CA THR A 630 -15.92 5.33 29.07
C THR A 630 -15.73 6.28 27.90
N MET A 631 -16.48 6.10 26.80
CA MET A 631 -16.43 6.98 25.65
C MET A 631 -16.81 8.42 26.01
N TYR A 632 -17.95 8.61 26.68
CA TYR A 632 -18.42 9.94 27.04
C TYR A 632 -17.67 10.60 28.20
N LYS A 633 -17.22 9.82 29.18
CA LYS A 633 -16.54 10.34 30.38
C LYS A 633 -15.07 10.64 30.14
N THR A 634 -14.42 9.87 29.25
CA THR A 634 -12.95 9.90 29.08
C THR A 634 -12.55 10.21 27.65
N VAL A 635 -12.97 9.39 26.68
CA VAL A 635 -12.41 9.45 25.31
C VAL A 635 -12.84 10.70 24.55
N LEU A 636 -14.15 10.96 24.42
CA LEU A 636 -14.67 12.11 23.67
C LEU A 636 -14.18 13.45 24.23
N PRO A 637 -14.12 13.67 25.56
CA PRO A 637 -13.50 14.87 26.11
C PRO A 637 -12.04 15.10 25.67
N GLU A 638 -11.21 14.05 25.64
CA GLU A 638 -9.82 14.15 25.16
C GLU A 638 -9.76 14.42 23.65
N VAL A 639 -10.62 13.75 22.86
CA VAL A 639 -10.74 14.03 21.42
C VAL A 639 -11.15 15.49 21.17
N HIS A 640 -12.14 16.02 21.89
CA HIS A 640 -12.54 17.42 21.75
C HIS A 640 -11.45 18.40 22.21
N LYS A 641 -10.62 18.04 23.21
CA LYS A 641 -9.44 18.86 23.59
C LYS A 641 -8.43 18.91 22.45
N MET A 642 -8.14 17.77 21.82
CA MET A 642 -7.22 17.70 20.67
C MET A 642 -7.73 18.51 19.48
N LEU A 643 -9.02 18.38 19.14
CA LEU A 643 -9.64 19.15 18.06
C LEU A 643 -9.55 20.66 18.33
N ARG A 644 -9.92 21.11 19.53
CA ARG A 644 -9.82 22.54 19.90
C ARG A 644 -8.38 23.06 19.86
N ALA A 645 -7.40 22.24 20.25
CA ALA A 645 -5.99 22.62 20.21
C ALA A 645 -5.49 22.94 18.79
N VAL A 646 -6.14 22.41 17.75
CA VAL A 646 -5.83 22.68 16.34
C VAL A 646 -6.85 23.60 15.67
N GLY A 647 -7.66 24.31 16.47
CA GLY A 647 -8.69 25.25 15.98
C GLY A 647 -9.88 24.58 15.29
N ASP A 648 -10.16 23.31 15.62
CA ASP A 648 -11.34 22.58 15.15
C ASP A 648 -12.37 22.45 16.29
N ASP A 649 -13.51 23.12 16.16
CA ASP A 649 -14.58 23.13 17.16
C ASP A 649 -15.60 21.98 16.98
N THR A 650 -15.26 20.95 16.20
CA THR A 650 -16.16 19.81 15.95
C THR A 650 -16.55 19.12 17.25
N ILE A 651 -17.85 18.98 17.47
CA ILE A 651 -18.44 18.19 18.55
C ILE A 651 -18.92 16.85 17.98
N LEU A 652 -18.51 15.77 18.65
CA LEU A 652 -18.75 14.38 18.23
C LEU A 652 -19.87 13.69 19.00
N GLY A 653 -20.36 14.25 20.10
CA GLY A 653 -21.45 13.66 20.86
C GLY A 653 -22.02 14.64 21.89
N PRO A 654 -23.21 14.35 22.44
CA PRO A 654 -23.80 15.16 23.50
C PRO A 654 -22.89 15.20 24.74
N ARG A 655 -22.93 16.33 25.45
CA ARG A 655 -22.27 16.45 26.75
C ARG A 655 -22.89 15.49 27.76
N LEU A 656 -22.07 14.64 28.35
CA LEU A 656 -22.40 13.88 29.55
C LEU A 656 -22.31 14.80 30.77
N HIS A 657 -23.40 14.89 31.54
CA HIS A 657 -23.46 15.62 32.80
C HIS A 657 -23.15 14.73 34.00
N TYR A 658 -23.61 13.46 33.98
CA TYR A 658 -23.42 12.53 35.09
C TYR A 658 -23.46 11.09 34.59
N SER A 659 -22.69 10.21 35.24
CA SER A 659 -22.79 8.76 35.06
C SER A 659 -22.49 8.04 36.37
N SER A 660 -23.27 7.02 36.71
CA SER A 660 -23.04 6.14 37.86
C SER A 660 -23.38 4.69 37.49
N LYS A 661 -22.72 3.75 38.16
CA LYS A 661 -23.08 2.31 38.14
C LYS A 661 -23.93 1.93 39.36
N ASP A 662 -23.99 2.79 40.37
CA ASP A 662 -24.67 2.54 41.66
C ASP A 662 -25.95 3.39 41.75
N PRO A 663 -27.14 2.79 42.01
CA PRO A 663 -27.41 1.34 42.18
C PRO A 663 -27.53 0.55 40.86
N VAL A 664 -27.68 1.26 39.74
CA VAL A 664 -27.76 0.73 38.38
C VAL A 664 -27.03 1.69 37.43
N TRP A 665 -26.58 1.20 36.27
CA TRP A 665 -26.02 2.06 35.23
C TRP A 665 -27.01 3.15 34.81
N VAL A 666 -26.61 4.41 35.04
CA VAL A 666 -27.31 5.62 34.63
C VAL A 666 -26.33 6.57 33.96
N MET A 667 -26.72 7.13 32.82
CA MET A 667 -26.04 8.24 32.16
C MET A 667 -27.02 9.38 31.93
N VAL A 668 -26.61 10.59 32.28
CA VAL A 668 -27.40 11.82 32.15
C VAL A 668 -26.69 12.75 31.17
N PHE A 669 -27.33 12.99 30.03
CA PHE A 669 -26.84 13.83 28.95
C PHE A 669 -27.59 15.16 28.89
N GLU A 670 -26.99 16.13 28.20
CA GLU A 670 -27.72 17.31 27.75
C GLU A 670 -28.83 16.93 26.74
N ASP A 671 -29.92 17.68 26.74
CA ASP A 671 -31.01 17.48 25.78
C ASP A 671 -30.76 18.26 24.48
N LEU A 672 -30.30 17.55 23.44
CA LEU A 672 -30.02 18.12 22.13
C LEU A 672 -31.26 18.71 21.44
N SER A 673 -32.48 18.29 21.80
CA SER A 673 -33.70 18.90 21.26
C SER A 673 -33.86 20.37 21.65
N LYS A 674 -33.13 20.82 22.68
CA LYS A 674 -33.05 22.24 23.09
C LYS A 674 -31.99 23.03 22.32
N LYS A 675 -31.28 22.38 21.39
CA LYS A 675 -30.26 22.95 20.50
C LYS A 675 -30.61 22.77 19.02
N ASP A 676 -31.91 22.70 18.72
CA ASP A 676 -32.47 22.58 17.36
C ASP A 676 -32.04 21.29 16.62
N PHE A 677 -31.62 20.26 17.36
CA PHE A 677 -31.36 18.94 16.78
C PHE A 677 -32.63 18.08 16.80
N VAL A 678 -32.88 17.38 15.70
CA VAL A 678 -34.02 16.49 15.49
C VAL A 678 -33.58 15.13 14.98
N THR A 679 -34.37 14.08 15.21
CA THR A 679 -34.18 12.78 14.56
C THR A 679 -34.87 12.76 13.21
N LYS A 680 -34.45 11.86 12.31
CA LYS A 680 -35.10 11.64 11.01
C LYS A 680 -35.29 10.15 10.75
N PRO A 681 -36.35 9.73 10.03
CA PRO A 681 -36.62 8.32 9.74
C PRO A 681 -35.87 7.80 8.51
N THR A 682 -35.12 8.65 7.80
CA THR A 682 -34.48 8.32 6.52
C THR A 682 -32.97 8.14 6.65
N GLN A 683 -32.40 7.34 5.75
CA GLN A 683 -30.96 7.20 5.59
C GLN A 683 -30.31 8.51 5.08
N LEU A 684 -28.97 8.59 5.17
CA LEU A 684 -28.19 9.76 4.77
C LEU A 684 -28.18 9.91 3.23
N ASN A 685 -28.41 11.13 2.76
CA ASN A 685 -28.05 11.54 1.41
C ASN A 685 -26.55 11.86 1.32
N LEU A 686 -26.06 12.26 0.14
CA LEU A 686 -24.64 12.54 -0.10
C LEU A 686 -24.05 13.62 0.82
N ASP A 687 -24.72 14.76 0.98
CA ASP A 687 -24.22 15.87 1.80
C ASP A 687 -24.14 15.49 3.28
N GLU A 688 -25.16 14.80 3.76
CA GLU A 688 -25.22 14.32 5.15
C GLU A 688 -24.21 13.20 5.41
N ALA A 689 -23.99 12.30 4.44
CA ALA A 689 -22.96 11.27 4.51
C ALA A 689 -21.56 11.90 4.58
N LYS A 690 -21.28 12.96 3.81
CA LYS A 690 -20.02 13.71 3.92
C LYS A 690 -19.86 14.34 5.31
N MET A 691 -20.88 14.98 5.86
CA MET A 691 -20.84 15.49 7.23
C MET A 691 -20.55 14.38 8.26
N PHE A 692 -21.12 13.19 8.04
CA PHE A 692 -20.93 12.03 8.92
C PHE A 692 -19.48 11.54 8.87
N TYR A 693 -18.96 11.31 7.66
CA TYR A 693 -17.59 10.86 7.45
C TYR A 693 -16.53 11.88 7.88
N ALA A 694 -16.83 13.18 7.81
CA ALA A 694 -15.98 14.22 8.38
C ALA A 694 -15.82 14.04 9.90
N LYS A 695 -16.90 13.76 10.63
CA LYS A 695 -16.86 13.50 12.07
C LYS A 695 -16.19 12.18 12.41
N LEU A 696 -16.48 11.13 11.64
CA LEU A 696 -15.87 9.82 11.80
C LEU A 696 -14.35 9.86 11.57
N GLY A 697 -13.89 10.54 10.50
CA GLY A 697 -12.47 10.71 10.20
C GLY A 697 -11.70 11.41 11.31
N ARG A 698 -12.31 12.43 11.94
CA ARG A 698 -11.74 13.12 13.12
C ARG A 698 -11.65 12.20 14.33
N LEU A 699 -12.71 11.44 14.63
CA LEU A 699 -12.71 10.47 15.73
C LEU A 699 -11.58 9.45 15.56
N HIS A 700 -11.49 8.86 14.38
CA HIS A 700 -10.48 7.85 14.05
C HIS A 700 -9.06 8.42 14.11
N ALA A 701 -8.80 9.58 13.51
CA ALA A 701 -7.49 10.24 13.56
C ALA A 701 -7.07 10.58 14.99
N ALA A 702 -7.98 11.17 15.78
CA ALA A 702 -7.70 11.51 17.17
C ALA A 702 -7.44 10.26 18.01
N SER A 703 -8.18 9.17 17.78
CA SER A 703 -7.99 7.92 18.50
C SER A 703 -6.59 7.32 18.27
N MET A 704 -6.04 7.41 17.05
CA MET A 704 -4.68 6.95 16.75
C MET A 704 -3.63 7.74 17.54
N CYS A 705 -3.76 9.06 17.59
CA CYS A 705 -2.88 9.91 18.40
C CYS A 705 -3.03 9.66 19.91
N LEU A 706 -4.25 9.35 20.38
CA LEU A 706 -4.51 9.06 21.78
C LEU A 706 -4.05 7.69 22.22
N ALA A 707 -3.90 6.73 21.30
CA ALA A 707 -3.65 5.33 21.63
C ALA A 707 -2.37 5.10 22.45
N GLU A 708 -1.37 5.97 22.30
CA GLU A 708 -0.15 5.94 23.12
C GLU A 708 -0.32 6.62 24.49
N LYS A 709 -1.13 7.70 24.56
CA LYS A 709 -1.37 8.47 25.79
C LYS A 709 -2.44 7.84 26.69
N LEU A 710 -3.37 7.11 26.09
CA LEU A 710 -4.48 6.42 26.74
C LEU A 710 -4.56 4.96 26.24
N PRO A 711 -3.60 4.09 26.62
CA PRO A 711 -3.54 2.72 26.10
C PRO A 711 -4.76 1.86 26.42
N SER A 712 -5.61 2.27 27.37
CA SER A 712 -6.87 1.60 27.69
C SER A 712 -7.83 1.55 26.49
N ILE A 713 -7.76 2.50 25.54
CA ILE A 713 -8.61 2.45 24.34
C ILE A 713 -8.31 1.22 23.48
N LYS A 714 -7.05 0.75 23.46
CA LYS A 714 -6.63 -0.44 22.71
C LYS A 714 -7.23 -1.74 23.28
N LYS A 715 -7.78 -1.68 24.50
CA LYS A 715 -8.44 -2.81 25.17
C LYS A 715 -9.96 -2.81 24.99
N MET A 716 -10.53 -1.76 24.38
CA MET A 716 -11.97 -1.70 24.11
C MET A 716 -12.29 -2.66 22.97
N ASP A 717 -13.17 -3.62 23.22
CA ASP A 717 -13.48 -4.75 22.34
C ASP A 717 -14.98 -5.04 22.28
N CYS A 718 -15.83 -4.14 22.79
CA CYS A 718 -17.27 -4.33 22.74
C CYS A 718 -17.76 -4.09 21.31
N ASN A 719 -18.22 -5.14 20.63
CA ASN A 719 -18.60 -5.08 19.21
C ASN A 719 -19.56 -6.20 18.82
N ILE A 720 -20.06 -6.17 17.57
CA ILE A 720 -20.98 -7.19 17.04
C ILE A 720 -20.34 -8.58 17.09
N GLY A 721 -19.02 -8.68 16.87
CA GLY A 721 -18.25 -9.91 17.06
C GLY A 721 -18.46 -10.57 18.43
N THR A 722 -18.47 -9.77 19.50
CA THR A 722 -18.71 -10.27 20.86
C THR A 722 -20.15 -10.70 21.11
N ALA A 723 -21.10 -10.23 20.31
CA ALA A 723 -22.52 -10.57 20.40
C ALA A 723 -22.88 -11.93 19.74
N PHE A 724 -21.96 -12.57 19.00
CA PHE A 724 -22.16 -13.93 18.44
C PHE A 724 -22.08 -15.05 19.51
N ARG A 725 -22.63 -14.82 20.70
CA ARG A 725 -22.68 -15.79 21.81
C ARG A 725 -24.13 -16.00 22.20
N GLY A 726 -24.70 -17.15 21.83
CA GLY A 726 -26.08 -17.55 22.18
C GLY A 726 -27.13 -17.27 21.09
N ASP A 727 -28.40 -17.20 21.52
CA ASP A 727 -29.63 -17.23 20.69
C ASP A 727 -29.72 -16.13 19.61
N VAL A 728 -29.01 -15.00 19.79
CA VAL A 728 -28.95 -13.90 18.79
C VAL A 728 -28.27 -14.36 17.50
N THR A 729 -27.31 -15.29 17.60
CA THR A 729 -26.62 -15.86 16.42
C THR A 729 -27.60 -16.62 15.54
N ASP A 730 -28.50 -17.40 16.14
CA ASP A 730 -29.48 -18.21 15.41
C ASP A 730 -30.48 -17.33 14.65
N LEU A 731 -30.87 -16.18 15.22
CA LEU A 731 -31.75 -15.21 14.55
C LEU A 731 -31.09 -14.67 13.26
N TRP A 732 -29.82 -14.31 13.31
CA TRP A 732 -29.10 -13.78 12.14
C TRP A 732 -28.86 -14.86 11.09
N VAL A 733 -28.57 -16.09 11.50
CA VAL A 733 -28.47 -17.24 10.59
C VAL A 733 -29.82 -17.49 9.90
N GLU A 734 -30.94 -17.36 10.62
CA GLU A 734 -32.27 -17.54 10.01
C GLU A 734 -32.63 -16.45 9.01
N ASN A 735 -32.22 -15.20 9.23
CA ASN A 735 -32.37 -14.13 8.23
C ASN A 735 -31.71 -14.52 6.89
N ILE A 736 -30.53 -15.14 6.93
CA ILE A 736 -29.85 -15.64 5.72
C ILE A 736 -30.62 -16.83 5.12
N SER A 737 -31.17 -17.73 5.93
CA SER A 737 -32.05 -18.83 5.47
C SER A 737 -33.28 -18.31 4.72
N ILE A 738 -33.92 -17.23 5.20
CA ILE A 738 -35.06 -16.59 4.54
C ILE A 738 -34.65 -16.11 3.15
N LEU A 739 -33.54 -15.36 3.05
CA LEU A 739 -33.02 -14.90 1.77
C LEU A 739 -32.70 -16.06 0.81
N ALA A 740 -32.08 -17.13 1.31
CA ALA A 740 -31.78 -18.32 0.51
C ALA A 740 -33.06 -18.90 -0.10
N ARG A 741 -34.12 -19.08 0.69
CA ARG A 741 -35.42 -19.55 0.21
C ARG A 741 -36.04 -18.63 -0.83
N LEU A 742 -35.96 -17.30 -0.64
CA LEU A 742 -36.45 -16.33 -1.62
C LEU A 742 -35.70 -16.41 -2.96
N CYS A 743 -34.41 -16.75 -2.95
CA CYS A 743 -33.66 -16.94 -4.19
C CYS A 743 -34.19 -18.10 -5.06
N LEU A 744 -34.86 -19.10 -4.46
CA LEU A 744 -35.54 -20.16 -5.22
C LEU A 744 -36.78 -19.65 -5.97
N GLU A 745 -37.45 -18.63 -5.41
CA GLU A 745 -38.63 -17.99 -6.00
C GLU A 745 -38.27 -17.02 -7.14
N TRP A 746 -37.03 -16.51 -7.17
CA TRP A 746 -36.58 -15.49 -8.12
C TRP A 746 -35.93 -16.07 -9.38
N PRO A 747 -36.46 -15.80 -10.60
CA PRO A 747 -35.85 -16.25 -11.85
C PRO A 747 -34.40 -15.78 -12.00
N GLY A 748 -33.47 -16.71 -12.23
CA GLY A 748 -32.04 -16.43 -12.42
C GLY A 748 -31.22 -16.39 -11.12
N TYR A 749 -31.84 -16.59 -9.96
CA TYR A 749 -31.16 -16.54 -8.65
C TYR A 749 -31.14 -17.90 -7.93
N GLN A 750 -31.72 -18.95 -8.50
CA GLN A 750 -31.84 -20.26 -7.85
C GLN A 750 -30.48 -20.82 -7.41
N SER A 751 -29.41 -20.57 -8.17
CA SER A 751 -28.04 -21.01 -7.85
C SER A 751 -27.45 -20.38 -6.59
N TYR A 752 -28.05 -19.31 -6.05
CA TYR A 752 -27.61 -18.69 -4.79
C TYR A 752 -28.11 -19.43 -3.56
N PHE A 753 -29.13 -20.29 -3.67
CA PHE A 753 -29.66 -21.04 -2.53
C PHE A 753 -28.57 -21.85 -1.82
N GLU A 754 -27.89 -22.75 -2.54
CA GLU A 754 -26.84 -23.61 -1.95
C GLU A 754 -25.64 -22.79 -1.45
N ARG A 755 -25.34 -21.66 -2.09
CA ARG A 755 -24.25 -20.76 -1.69
C ARG A 755 -24.57 -20.08 -0.36
N LEU A 756 -25.77 -19.51 -0.23
CA LEU A 756 -26.22 -18.84 0.99
C LEU A 756 -26.37 -19.83 2.17
N GLU A 757 -26.80 -21.06 1.89
CA GLU A 757 -26.86 -22.14 2.89
C GLU A 757 -25.48 -22.56 3.42
N LYS A 758 -24.45 -22.56 2.58
CA LYS A 758 -23.06 -22.77 3.03
C LYS A 758 -22.53 -21.53 3.75
N PHE A 759 -22.84 -20.35 3.24
CA PHE A 759 -22.40 -19.06 3.76
C PHE A 759 -22.85 -18.82 5.20
N LYS A 760 -24.12 -19.06 5.51
CA LYS A 760 -24.70 -18.75 6.83
C LYS A 760 -24.00 -19.44 8.01
N LYS A 761 -23.39 -20.61 7.79
CA LYS A 761 -22.65 -21.34 8.83
C LYS A 761 -21.26 -20.79 9.09
N GLN A 762 -20.58 -20.33 8.04
CA GLN A 762 -19.16 -19.96 8.08
C GLN A 762 -18.94 -18.46 8.24
N ILE A 763 -19.93 -17.63 7.86
CA ILE A 763 -19.84 -16.17 8.00
C ILE A 763 -19.64 -15.72 9.44
N ILE A 764 -20.18 -16.46 10.42
CA ILE A 764 -20.05 -16.13 11.84
C ILE A 764 -18.58 -16.11 12.28
N GLU A 765 -17.80 -17.12 11.88
CA GLU A 765 -16.36 -17.17 12.17
C GLU A 765 -15.64 -15.98 11.52
N LYS A 766 -15.95 -15.66 10.26
CA LYS A 766 -15.38 -14.49 9.57
C LYS A 766 -15.73 -13.17 10.28
N MET A 767 -16.92 -13.07 10.86
CA MET A 767 -17.33 -11.88 11.62
C MET A 767 -16.57 -11.75 12.93
N CYS A 768 -16.48 -12.82 13.71
CA CYS A 768 -15.60 -12.84 14.89
C CYS A 768 -14.16 -12.42 14.52
N ASP A 769 -13.66 -12.92 13.39
CA ASP A 769 -12.34 -12.63 12.87
C ASP A 769 -12.11 -11.17 12.44
N ILE A 770 -13.12 -10.51 11.89
CA ILE A 770 -13.06 -9.11 11.45
C ILE A 770 -13.05 -8.16 12.65
N TYR A 771 -13.81 -8.49 13.70
CA TYR A 771 -13.93 -7.70 14.92
C TYR A 771 -12.83 -7.98 15.95
N THR A 772 -12.02 -9.02 15.74
CA THR A 772 -10.87 -9.33 16.60
C THR A 772 -9.66 -8.51 16.16
N PHE A 773 -9.00 -7.86 17.13
CA PHE A 773 -7.74 -7.15 16.88
C PHE A 773 -6.68 -8.08 16.27
N LYS A 774 -6.10 -7.70 15.13
CA LYS A 774 -5.07 -8.47 14.42
C LYS A 774 -3.84 -7.60 14.18
N LYS A 775 -2.65 -8.18 14.40
CA LYS A 775 -1.36 -7.56 14.04
C LYS A 775 -1.18 -7.38 12.52
N SER A 776 -1.94 -8.12 11.72
CA SER A 776 -1.92 -8.05 10.26
C SER A 776 -2.77 -6.90 9.68
N SER A 777 -3.52 -6.16 10.51
CA SER A 777 -4.15 -4.91 10.10
C SER A 777 -3.08 -3.87 9.83
N LEU A 778 -3.20 -3.12 8.73
CA LEU A 778 -2.21 -2.11 8.36
C LEU A 778 -2.17 -0.97 9.38
N TYR A 779 -3.32 -0.63 9.95
CA TYR A 779 -3.45 0.30 11.06
C TYR A 779 -4.78 0.07 11.78
N ASN A 780 -4.91 0.61 12.99
CA ASN A 780 -6.10 0.46 13.81
C ASN A 780 -6.54 1.81 14.40
N VAL A 781 -7.84 1.93 14.62
CA VAL A 781 -8.52 3.10 15.18
C VAL A 781 -9.49 2.63 16.27
N LEU A 782 -9.99 3.55 17.07
CA LEU A 782 -11.16 3.30 17.92
C LEU A 782 -12.42 3.54 17.07
N ASN A 783 -13.06 2.46 16.64
CA ASN A 783 -14.33 2.51 15.94
C ASN A 783 -15.43 2.95 16.90
N HIS A 784 -16.42 3.67 16.39
CA HIS A 784 -17.75 3.87 17.01
C HIS A 784 -18.52 2.55 17.11
N GLY A 785 -18.42 1.69 16.08
CA GLY A 785 -18.93 0.32 16.02
C GLY A 785 -20.43 0.17 15.73
N ASP A 786 -21.24 1.18 16.01
CA ASP A 786 -22.68 1.21 15.64
C ASP A 786 -23.08 2.41 14.76
N CYS A 787 -22.36 2.59 13.66
CA CYS A 787 -22.53 3.71 12.73
C CYS A 787 -23.81 3.59 11.87
N ASN A 788 -25.01 3.78 12.44
CA ASN A 788 -26.28 3.76 11.70
C ASN A 788 -27.00 5.13 11.74
N TYR A 789 -27.93 5.38 10.80
CA TYR A 789 -28.57 6.72 10.68
C TYR A 789 -29.50 7.08 11.85
N ARG A 790 -29.96 6.09 12.63
CA ARG A 790 -30.83 6.28 13.80
C ARG A 790 -30.02 6.73 15.03
N ASN A 791 -28.72 6.45 15.03
CA ASN A 791 -27.75 6.94 16.01
C ASN A 791 -27.20 8.34 15.65
N CYS A 792 -28.00 9.14 14.94
CA CYS A 792 -27.68 10.51 14.57
C CYS A 792 -28.86 11.46 14.87
N MET A 793 -28.55 12.66 15.35
CA MET A 793 -29.49 13.78 15.34
C MET A 793 -28.99 14.89 14.43
N TYR A 794 -29.89 15.62 13.79
CA TYR A 794 -29.60 16.56 12.71
C TYR A 794 -30.07 17.95 13.11
N ARG A 795 -29.23 18.96 12.89
CA ARG A 795 -29.64 20.35 12.99
C ARG A 795 -30.00 20.85 11.61
N ILE A 796 -31.27 21.13 11.37
CA ILE A 796 -31.81 21.49 10.06
C ILE A 796 -32.24 22.96 10.08
N VAL A 797 -31.72 23.75 9.16
CA VAL A 797 -32.05 25.17 8.99
C VAL A 797 -32.43 25.40 7.53
N ASP A 798 -33.59 26.01 7.28
CA ASP A 798 -34.14 26.27 5.94
C ASP A 798 -34.20 25.01 5.05
N GLY A 799 -34.57 23.88 5.65
CA GLY A 799 -34.70 22.59 4.96
C GLY A 799 -33.36 21.92 4.61
N LYS A 800 -32.22 22.48 5.02
CA LYS A 800 -30.89 21.91 4.81
C LYS A 800 -30.26 21.48 6.13
N THR A 801 -29.67 20.29 6.15
CA THR A 801 -28.86 19.83 7.28
C THR A 801 -27.61 20.71 7.39
N GLN A 802 -27.42 21.37 8.53
CA GLN A 802 -26.27 22.23 8.83
C GLN A 802 -25.21 21.50 9.66
N ASP A 803 -25.66 20.58 10.51
CA ASP A 803 -24.79 19.75 11.34
C ASP A 803 -25.49 18.44 11.70
N LEU A 804 -24.72 17.44 12.11
CA LEU A 804 -25.23 16.20 12.68
C LEU A 804 -24.44 15.79 13.92
N MET A 805 -25.11 15.20 14.90
CA MET A 805 -24.51 14.70 16.14
C MET A 805 -24.54 13.18 16.14
N LEU A 806 -23.40 12.55 16.40
CA LEU A 806 -23.30 11.10 16.59
C LEU A 806 -23.73 10.74 18.02
N LEU A 807 -24.42 9.61 18.16
CA LEU A 807 -24.96 9.09 19.41
C LEU A 807 -24.61 7.61 19.57
N ASP A 808 -24.77 7.09 20.78
CA ASP A 808 -24.70 5.66 21.10
C ASP A 808 -23.37 4.94 20.76
N TYR A 809 -22.36 5.23 21.58
CA TYR A 809 -21.00 4.69 21.44
C TYR A 809 -20.81 3.32 22.12
N GLN A 810 -21.89 2.56 22.35
CA GLN A 810 -21.87 1.31 23.12
C GLN A 810 -21.05 0.17 22.48
N LEU A 811 -20.89 0.17 21.15
CA LEU A 811 -20.11 -0.83 20.40
C LEU A 811 -18.69 -0.34 20.04
N SER A 812 -18.16 0.62 20.80
CA SER A 812 -16.83 1.16 20.50
C SER A 812 -15.74 0.11 20.74
N SER A 813 -14.92 -0.12 19.72
CA SER A 813 -13.85 -1.14 19.76
C SER A 813 -12.63 -0.77 18.94
N TRP A 814 -11.46 -1.20 19.41
CA TRP A 814 -10.18 -0.96 18.74
C TRP A 814 -9.95 -1.98 17.62
N GLY A 815 -9.81 -1.51 16.40
CA GLY A 815 -9.63 -2.38 15.24
C GLY A 815 -9.48 -1.64 13.92
N SER A 816 -9.69 -2.34 12.81
CA SER A 816 -9.61 -1.75 11.47
C SER A 816 -10.66 -0.65 11.29
N PRO A 817 -10.34 0.51 10.69
CA PRO A 817 -11.33 1.55 10.37
C PRO A 817 -12.37 1.09 9.33
N ALA A 818 -12.08 0.02 8.60
CA ALA A 818 -12.99 -0.56 7.62
C ALA A 818 -14.31 -1.02 8.25
N VAL A 819 -14.32 -1.36 9.54
CA VAL A 819 -15.51 -1.77 10.28
C VAL A 819 -16.58 -0.69 10.23
N ASP A 820 -16.28 0.53 10.70
CA ASP A 820 -17.25 1.63 10.69
C ASP A 820 -17.60 2.12 9.29
N ILE A 821 -16.64 2.10 8.36
CA ILE A 821 -16.86 2.55 6.99
C ILE A 821 -17.82 1.60 6.27
N ILE A 822 -17.59 0.29 6.34
CA ILE A 822 -18.50 -0.69 5.75
C ILE A 822 -19.86 -0.65 6.47
N TYR A 823 -19.86 -0.61 7.80
CA TYR A 823 -21.10 -0.59 8.57
C TYR A 823 -21.98 0.62 8.20
N SER A 824 -21.40 1.82 8.18
CA SER A 824 -22.11 3.04 7.80
C SER A 824 -22.62 3.04 6.36
N LEU A 825 -21.87 2.49 5.40
CA LEU A 825 -22.34 2.40 4.01
C LEU A 825 -23.63 1.57 3.88
N TYR A 826 -23.82 0.55 4.72
CA TYR A 826 -25.01 -0.30 4.67
C TYR A 826 -26.13 0.13 5.61
N GLN A 827 -25.79 0.73 6.75
CA GLN A 827 -26.73 1.00 7.85
C GLN A 827 -27.04 2.48 8.04
N ALA A 828 -26.24 3.39 7.51
CA ALA A 828 -26.48 4.84 7.60
C ALA A 828 -26.78 5.46 6.23
N VAL A 829 -26.00 5.14 5.20
CA VAL A 829 -26.08 5.77 3.87
C VAL A 829 -27.20 5.15 3.05
N SER A 830 -27.94 5.99 2.32
CA SER A 830 -29.02 5.52 1.43
C SER A 830 -28.48 4.61 0.31
N VAL A 831 -29.29 3.67 -0.15
CA VAL A 831 -28.95 2.77 -1.28
C VAL A 831 -28.50 3.56 -2.52
N GLU A 832 -29.23 4.63 -2.86
CA GLU A 832 -28.91 5.48 -4.00
C GLU A 832 -27.57 6.19 -3.83
N THR A 833 -27.33 6.80 -2.67
CA THR A 833 -26.05 7.48 -2.40
C THR A 833 -24.90 6.47 -2.37
N ARG A 834 -25.07 5.30 -1.73
CA ARG A 834 -24.06 4.25 -1.71
C ARG A 834 -23.72 3.79 -3.13
N ASP A 835 -24.71 3.43 -3.93
CA ASP A 835 -24.48 2.83 -5.24
C ASP A 835 -23.78 3.81 -6.20
N ASN A 836 -24.06 5.11 -6.08
CA ASN A 836 -23.52 6.13 -7.00
C ASN A 836 -22.27 6.85 -6.47
N HIS A 837 -22.05 6.90 -5.16
CA HIS A 837 -21.01 7.73 -4.53
C HIS A 837 -20.14 6.97 -3.51
N ARG A 838 -20.16 5.64 -3.49
CA ARG A 838 -19.37 4.84 -2.54
C ARG A 838 -17.89 5.24 -2.53
N ASP A 839 -17.26 5.28 -3.70
CA ASP A 839 -15.81 5.53 -3.76
C ASP A 839 -15.47 6.99 -3.43
N GLU A 840 -16.33 7.93 -3.81
CA GLU A 840 -16.24 9.33 -3.42
C GLU A 840 -16.34 9.50 -1.90
N LEU A 841 -17.25 8.78 -1.23
CA LEU A 841 -17.44 8.84 0.23
C LEU A 841 -16.24 8.24 0.98
N ILE A 842 -15.68 7.13 0.50
CA ILE A 842 -14.49 6.51 1.10
C ILE A 842 -13.28 7.45 0.96
N LYS A 843 -13.09 8.06 -0.21
CA LYS A 843 -12.05 9.09 -0.40
C LYS A 843 -12.29 10.29 0.50
N PHE A 844 -13.52 10.81 0.56
CA PHE A 844 -13.84 11.96 1.40
C PHE A 844 -13.57 11.69 2.89
N TYR A 845 -13.95 10.51 3.39
CA TYR A 845 -13.59 10.06 4.73
C TYR A 845 -12.07 10.07 4.93
N TYR A 846 -11.32 9.49 3.98
CA TYR A 846 -9.87 9.40 4.05
C TYR A 846 -9.22 10.78 4.06
N ASP A 847 -9.66 11.70 3.19
CA ASP A 847 -9.13 13.05 3.09
C ASP A 847 -9.31 13.80 4.42
N GLU A 848 -10.47 13.69 5.06
CA GLU A 848 -10.73 14.31 6.37
C GLU A 848 -9.93 13.63 7.50
N PHE A 849 -9.77 12.30 7.45
CA PHE A 849 -8.93 11.54 8.38
C PHE A 849 -7.44 11.94 8.27
N ALA A 850 -6.87 11.93 7.07
CA ALA A 850 -5.48 12.28 6.80
C ALA A 850 -5.21 13.75 7.14
N LYS A 851 -6.13 14.65 6.80
CA LYS A 851 -6.08 16.07 7.19
C LYS A 851 -6.08 16.25 8.70
N ALA A 852 -6.88 15.49 9.44
CA ALA A 852 -6.89 15.51 10.90
C ALA A 852 -5.56 15.02 11.49
N LEU A 853 -5.02 13.89 11.00
CA LEU A 853 -3.70 13.39 11.42
C LEU A 853 -2.56 14.39 11.16
N LYS A 854 -2.57 15.06 9.99
CA LYS A 854 -1.61 16.14 9.67
C LYS A 854 -1.71 17.29 10.67
N LYS A 855 -2.93 17.71 11.02
CA LYS A 855 -3.14 18.78 12.01
C LYS A 855 -2.70 18.39 13.42
N PHE A 856 -2.90 17.13 13.80
CA PHE A 856 -2.51 16.62 15.12
C PHE A 856 -1.01 16.35 15.27
N ASP A 857 -0.22 16.53 14.21
CA ASP A 857 1.21 16.21 14.18
C ASP A 857 1.46 14.76 14.64
N TYR A 858 0.83 13.80 13.94
CA TYR A 858 0.81 12.39 14.34
C TYR A 858 2.21 11.76 14.57
N GLY A 859 3.26 12.31 13.96
CA GLY A 859 4.65 11.89 14.18
C GLY A 859 5.04 10.55 13.57
N GLN A 860 4.13 9.87 12.86
CA GLN A 860 4.37 8.63 12.11
C GLN A 860 3.87 8.76 10.66
N LYS A 861 4.22 7.79 9.80
CA LYS A 861 3.70 7.72 8.43
C LYS A 861 2.17 7.65 8.46
N ILE A 862 1.53 8.57 7.76
CA ILE A 862 0.07 8.57 7.62
C ILE A 862 -0.31 7.40 6.71
N PRO A 863 -1.25 6.53 7.10
CA PRO A 863 -1.73 5.47 6.22
C PRO A 863 -2.23 6.05 4.91
N SER A 864 -1.91 5.42 3.78
CA SER A 864 -2.36 5.83 2.44
C SER A 864 -3.82 5.47 2.19
N LEU A 865 -4.44 6.05 1.15
CA LEU A 865 -5.77 5.63 0.72
C LEU A 865 -5.76 4.17 0.23
N ILE A 866 -4.65 3.71 -0.35
CA ILE A 866 -4.47 2.30 -0.72
C ILE A 866 -4.49 1.40 0.52
N ASP A 867 -3.83 1.79 1.62
CA ASP A 867 -3.88 1.04 2.88
C ASP A 867 -5.32 0.91 3.40
N LEU A 868 -6.10 1.99 3.32
CA LEU A 868 -7.52 1.94 3.67
C LEU A 868 -8.31 0.99 2.76
N ARG A 869 -8.06 1.02 1.45
CA ARG A 869 -8.72 0.14 0.47
C ARG A 869 -8.39 -1.33 0.70
N VAL A 870 -7.15 -1.64 1.11
CA VAL A 870 -6.74 -2.98 1.52
C VAL A 870 -7.50 -3.42 2.77
N GLU A 871 -7.60 -2.56 3.79
CA GLU A 871 -8.38 -2.85 5.01
C GLU A 871 -9.87 -3.08 4.70
N ILE A 872 -10.49 -2.27 3.83
CA ILE A 872 -11.87 -2.48 3.37
C ILE A 872 -12.02 -3.82 2.65
N THR A 873 -11.05 -4.21 1.83
CA THR A 873 -11.07 -5.50 1.12
C THR A 873 -10.94 -6.68 2.09
N LYS A 874 -10.05 -6.60 3.09
CA LYS A 874 -9.93 -7.61 4.16
C LYS A 874 -11.24 -7.79 4.93
N CYS A 875 -11.94 -6.69 5.21
CA CYS A 875 -13.21 -6.69 5.94
C CYS A 875 -14.44 -6.91 5.05
N GLY A 876 -14.28 -7.20 3.75
CA GLY A 876 -15.38 -7.22 2.79
C GLY A 876 -16.54 -8.17 3.12
N HIS A 877 -16.30 -9.25 3.87
CA HIS A 877 -17.35 -10.17 4.32
C HIS A 877 -18.39 -9.47 5.22
N LEU A 878 -18.04 -8.36 5.86
CA LEU A 878 -18.98 -7.54 6.61
C LEU A 878 -20.08 -6.95 5.70
N GLU A 879 -19.76 -6.66 4.43
CA GLU A 879 -20.74 -6.15 3.46
C GLU A 879 -21.83 -7.18 3.14
N SER A 880 -21.42 -8.42 2.85
CA SER A 880 -22.36 -9.50 2.53
C SER A 880 -23.16 -9.89 3.77
N PHE A 881 -22.53 -9.91 4.96
CA PHE A 881 -23.25 -10.11 6.22
C PHE A 881 -24.33 -9.04 6.43
N LEU A 882 -23.96 -7.75 6.49
CA LEU A 882 -24.92 -6.67 6.75
C LEU A 882 -26.07 -6.64 5.73
N SER A 883 -25.78 -6.90 4.46
CA SER A 883 -26.79 -6.94 3.40
C SER A 883 -27.77 -8.10 3.50
N THR A 884 -27.30 -9.25 4.02
CA THR A 884 -28.10 -10.48 4.11
C THR A 884 -28.79 -10.64 5.47
N THR A 885 -28.46 -9.80 6.46
CA THR A 885 -29.05 -9.87 7.81
C THR A 885 -29.78 -8.61 8.24
N PHE A 886 -29.18 -7.43 8.11
CA PHE A 886 -29.71 -6.19 8.71
C PHE A 886 -30.29 -5.20 7.73
N LEU A 887 -29.79 -5.15 6.49
CA LEU A 887 -30.20 -4.15 5.49
C LEU A 887 -31.73 -4.00 5.34
N PRO A 888 -32.57 -5.07 5.34
CA PRO A 888 -34.02 -4.90 5.30
C PRO A 888 -34.57 -4.00 6.42
N MET A 889 -34.02 -4.10 7.63
CA MET A 889 -34.49 -3.39 8.81
C MET A 889 -34.09 -1.91 8.83
N PHE A 890 -32.98 -1.56 8.16
CA PHE A 890 -32.49 -0.19 8.06
C PHE A 890 -32.94 0.53 6.78
N LEU A 891 -33.30 -0.24 5.75
CA LEU A 891 -33.82 0.30 4.49
C LEU A 891 -35.28 0.73 4.59
N LEU A 892 -36.08 0.04 5.42
CA LEU A 892 -37.51 0.25 5.54
C LEU A 892 -37.83 1.23 6.66
N THR A 893 -38.85 2.06 6.44
CA THR A 893 -39.42 2.88 7.53
C THR A 893 -40.24 2.01 8.47
N PRO A 894 -40.48 2.44 9.74
CA PRO A 894 -41.34 1.70 10.65
C PRO A 894 -42.73 1.37 10.06
N ASP A 895 -43.33 2.31 9.32
CA ASP A 895 -44.62 2.13 8.66
C ASP A 895 -44.57 1.08 7.53
N GLU A 896 -43.45 0.99 6.82
CA GLU A 896 -43.24 -0.02 5.77
C GLU A 896 -43.02 -1.42 6.34
N MET A 897 -42.39 -1.51 7.52
CA MET A 897 -42.18 -2.78 8.22
C MET A 897 -43.48 -3.30 8.85
N VAL A 898 -44.30 -2.40 9.41
CA VAL A 898 -45.53 -2.74 10.14
C VAL A 898 -46.68 -1.79 9.73
N PRO A 899 -47.37 -2.05 8.60
CA PRO A 899 -48.38 -1.12 8.06
C PRO A 899 -49.65 -0.91 8.90
N GLN A 900 -49.87 -1.71 9.95
CA GLN A 900 -51.14 -1.76 10.70
C GLN A 900 -51.16 -0.96 12.01
N MET A 901 -50.12 -0.19 12.36
CA MET A 901 -50.10 0.61 13.61
C MET A 901 -51.00 1.87 13.57
N VAL A 902 -51.62 2.21 12.43
CA VAL A 902 -52.31 3.50 12.24
C VAL A 902 -53.81 3.47 12.59
N GLU A 903 -54.43 2.31 12.85
CA GLU A 903 -55.91 2.24 13.05
C GLU A 903 -56.42 1.84 14.46
N SER A 904 -55.57 1.67 15.48
CA SER A 904 -56.06 1.40 16.85
C SER A 904 -55.67 2.49 17.85
N SER A 905 -56.45 3.57 17.88
CA SER A 905 -56.47 4.54 18.97
C SER A 905 -57.07 3.91 20.24
N ASP A 906 -56.30 3.11 20.98
CA ASP A 906 -56.40 2.92 22.46
C ASP A 906 -55.82 1.60 23.01
N LYS A 907 -55.05 0.82 22.24
CA LYS A 907 -54.20 -0.22 22.84
C LYS A 907 -52.87 -0.25 22.14
N ASP A 908 -51.81 0.09 22.87
CA ASP A 908 -50.42 -0.20 22.53
C ASP A 908 -50.27 -1.71 22.33
N ILE A 909 -50.51 -2.19 21.10
CA ILE A 909 -50.07 -3.51 20.69
C ILE A 909 -48.58 -3.33 20.40
N GLU A 910 -47.76 -3.36 21.45
CA GLU A 910 -46.36 -3.73 21.31
C GLU A 910 -46.35 -5.06 20.54
N ILE A 911 -45.68 -5.09 19.38
CA ILE A 911 -45.23 -6.36 18.86
C ILE A 911 -44.35 -6.92 19.97
N ASP A 912 -44.77 -8.05 20.55
CA ASP A 912 -43.97 -8.76 21.53
C ASP A 912 -42.72 -9.32 20.83
N LEU A 913 -41.74 -8.44 20.67
CA LEU A 913 -40.39 -8.70 20.16
C LEU A 913 -39.62 -9.64 21.11
N ALA A 914 -40.20 -10.05 22.25
CA ALA A 914 -39.67 -11.13 23.07
C ALA A 914 -40.04 -12.52 22.53
N SER A 915 -40.98 -12.64 21.57
CA SER A 915 -41.28 -13.92 20.93
C SER A 915 -40.52 -14.12 19.61
N VAL A 916 -39.74 -15.20 19.53
CA VAL A 916 -38.96 -15.59 18.32
C VAL A 916 -39.84 -15.63 17.07
N LYS A 917 -41.07 -16.15 17.19
CA LYS A 917 -42.01 -16.28 16.07
C LYS A 917 -42.53 -14.93 15.54
N ALA A 918 -42.69 -13.92 16.41
CA ALA A 918 -43.06 -12.58 15.93
C ALA A 918 -41.91 -11.95 15.14
N TRP A 919 -40.68 -12.16 15.60
CA TRP A 919 -39.46 -11.75 14.91
C TRP A 919 -39.31 -12.41 13.54
N GLU A 920 -39.46 -13.73 13.45
CA GLU A 920 -39.42 -14.47 12.18
C GLU A 920 -40.43 -13.92 11.17
N ASN A 921 -41.67 -13.65 11.60
CA ASN A 921 -42.72 -13.10 10.74
C ASN A 921 -42.45 -11.65 10.30
N LEU A 922 -41.75 -10.86 11.12
CA LEU A 922 -41.32 -9.51 10.77
C LEU A 922 -40.16 -9.57 9.77
N SER A 923 -39.17 -10.43 10.02
CA SER A 923 -38.06 -10.69 9.11
C SER A 923 -38.57 -11.13 7.74
N ASP A 924 -39.39 -12.18 7.64
CA ASP A 924 -39.90 -12.66 6.34
C ASP A 924 -40.59 -11.55 5.54
N ARG A 925 -41.38 -10.70 6.21
CA ARG A 925 -42.00 -9.51 5.58
C ARG A 925 -40.97 -8.51 5.06
N CYS A 926 -39.99 -8.15 5.87
CA CYS A 926 -38.96 -7.18 5.48
C CYS A 926 -38.11 -7.71 4.31
N PHE A 927 -37.76 -9.00 4.32
CA PHE A 927 -37.00 -9.65 3.25
C PHE A 927 -37.80 -9.83 1.95
N ARG A 928 -39.14 -9.90 2.02
CA ARG A 928 -40.02 -9.91 0.85
C ARG A 928 -40.31 -8.52 0.28
N HIS A 929 -39.97 -7.45 1.00
CA HIS A 929 -40.29 -6.10 0.58
C HIS A 929 -39.58 -5.72 -0.75
N PRO A 930 -40.28 -5.11 -1.73
CA PRO A 930 -39.71 -4.80 -3.04
C PRO A 930 -38.41 -4.00 -2.99
N LYS A 931 -38.34 -2.96 -2.17
CA LYS A 931 -37.11 -2.14 -1.97
C LYS A 931 -35.89 -2.99 -1.62
N TYR A 932 -36.05 -3.96 -0.71
CA TYR A 932 -34.96 -4.84 -0.33
C TYR A 932 -34.64 -5.85 -1.45
N ALA A 933 -35.67 -6.49 -2.01
CA ALA A 933 -35.51 -7.47 -3.09
C ALA A 933 -34.77 -6.88 -4.30
N GLU A 934 -35.08 -5.64 -4.70
CA GLU A 934 -34.39 -4.92 -5.77
C GLU A 934 -32.94 -4.59 -5.43
N ALA A 935 -32.64 -4.20 -4.19
CA ALA A 935 -31.28 -3.94 -3.75
C ALA A 935 -30.43 -5.23 -3.70
N ILE A 936 -30.90 -6.28 -3.01
CA ILE A 936 -30.12 -7.51 -2.79
C ILE A 936 -29.88 -8.30 -4.09
N LYS A 937 -30.84 -8.26 -5.03
CA LYS A 937 -30.66 -8.87 -6.37
C LYS A 937 -29.49 -8.25 -7.14
N ARG A 938 -29.21 -6.95 -6.96
CA ARG A 938 -28.04 -6.29 -7.56
C ARG A 938 -26.74 -6.64 -6.83
N TYR A 939 -26.80 -6.89 -5.53
CA TYR A 939 -25.62 -7.16 -4.71
C TYR A 939 -25.13 -8.61 -4.75
N LEU A 940 -26.02 -9.61 -4.80
CA LEU A 940 -25.62 -11.03 -4.79
C LEU A 940 -24.62 -11.40 -5.92
N PRO A 941 -24.80 -10.98 -7.19
CA PRO A 941 -23.79 -11.19 -8.23
C PRO A 941 -22.44 -10.54 -7.92
N THR A 942 -22.47 -9.32 -7.39
CA THR A 942 -21.26 -8.58 -7.02
C THR A 942 -20.54 -9.26 -5.85
N PHE A 943 -21.26 -9.67 -4.81
CA PHE A 943 -20.69 -10.38 -3.66
C PHE A 943 -20.06 -11.71 -4.08
N TRP A 944 -20.71 -12.47 -4.96
CA TRP A 944 -20.11 -13.69 -5.50
C TRP A 944 -18.84 -13.40 -6.30
N ARG A 945 -18.86 -12.45 -7.25
CA ARG A 945 -17.65 -12.09 -8.02
C ARG A 945 -16.53 -11.59 -7.13
N LYS A 946 -16.86 -10.94 -6.00
CA LYS A 946 -15.90 -10.47 -5.00
C LYS A 946 -15.42 -11.54 -4.02
N GLY A 947 -16.00 -12.75 -4.04
CA GLY A 947 -15.67 -13.83 -3.10
C GLY A 947 -16.30 -13.67 -1.73
N LEU A 948 -17.22 -12.72 -1.54
CA LEU A 948 -17.84 -12.41 -0.24
C LEU A 948 -18.91 -13.43 0.17
N LEU A 949 -19.24 -14.36 -0.72
CA LEU A 949 -20.08 -15.53 -0.46
C LEU A 949 -19.28 -16.84 -0.42
N ASP A 950 -17.96 -16.76 -0.68
CA ASP A 950 -17.05 -17.90 -0.72
C ASP A 950 -16.30 -17.95 0.63
N VAL A 951 -16.96 -18.49 1.66
CA VAL A 951 -16.47 -18.56 3.04
C VAL A 951 -16.01 -19.95 3.44
#